data_AF-A0A357QQZ4-F1
#
_entry.id   AF-A0A357QQZ4-F1
#
_cell.length_a   1.000
_cell.length_b   1.000
_cell.length_c   1.000
_cell.angle_alpha   90.00
_cell.angle_beta   90.00
_cell.angle_gamma   90.00
#
_symmetry.space_group_name_H-M   'P 1'
#
loop_
_entity.id
_entity.type
_entity.pdbx_description
1 polymer ?
#
loop_
_entity_poly.entity_id
_entity_poly.type
_entity_poly.pdbx_seq_one_letter_code
_entity_poly.pdbx_strand_id
1 'polypeptide(L)'
;MMMNSQKKQTLIWLAVILFVTLLVYSPGFKAEFTNFDDNRYVTENPMVWSLSGENITNIFSTYYDGHYHPLTMLSMAIDYSIVGMKPWLFHAENIFFHLINTLLVFFFIRKLWGKFDVAVIASFLFGIHTFHVESVVWIAERKDVLFAFFFLLSLISYLEFLKKNSWKYLVLSLVLFVLSCLSKGQAVALAPTILAIDYLKDRKLLSKNVILEKIPFFAIALFFGIIAMQAHETFPYLGKTEVPLFDRIIYACYGFILYIGKLILPLNLSAYYPYPSGSPGTVDYIFPILAIAFVFIIFWQFRKNKPLVFSMLFFFFNIVLLLKVFQVHLQTGKFVIADRYSYVSSIGFFFLVGYLYEKYTAKYHSKKILLTAILSLWILVMSVMTFNRSLVWNDSITLWNNVVDQYPELSWAYGKRGLAKAARNDVKGAIEDYTLAIKYDPDDPHAYNNRGNIYASRLGDLELAMKDLNKAIEVGPKFFEAYSNRGLVRFYQNDLKGAMEDLNFAIEVMPTYAVSWFNRGHVFSASGKFDLAISDYNEALNLNPRLKQVYLYRGIAYNKTGNFRKGLDDLNKTLEENPKNILALQNRAETFAGLKDLNRCIEDLNKVLSIDPRNVKSYFDRGNVLYWKGAIPAAIKDYLKVTELNPENSDAWYNLAVAYKDTGNKEEACRCIKIAEEKGAKINREVFNLKCE
;
A
#
# COMPACT_ATOMS: atom_id res chain seq x y z
N MET A 1 19.05 -28.18 42.12
CA MET A 1 19.97 -28.02 40.97
C MET A 1 19.34 -28.37 39.60
N MET A 2 18.70 -29.54 39.40
CA MET A 2 18.17 -29.96 38.09
C MET A 2 17.06 -29.06 37.50
N MET A 3 16.11 -28.56 38.30
CA MET A 3 15.07 -27.62 37.83
C MET A 3 15.65 -26.28 37.32
N ASN A 4 16.78 -25.85 37.87
CA ASN A 4 17.45 -24.62 37.44
C ASN A 4 18.18 -24.83 36.09
N SER A 5 18.70 -26.03 35.86
CA SER A 5 19.36 -26.43 34.60
C SER A 5 18.37 -26.47 33.43
N GLN A 6 17.19 -27.09 33.58
CA GLN A 6 16.18 -27.14 32.52
C GLN A 6 15.59 -25.77 32.17
N LYS A 7 15.36 -24.91 33.18
CA LYS A 7 14.94 -23.52 32.94
C LYS A 7 16.01 -22.74 32.18
N LYS A 8 17.28 -22.86 32.59
CA LYS A 8 18.42 -22.23 31.89
C LYS A 8 18.53 -22.71 30.45
N GLN A 9 18.44 -24.02 30.21
CA GLN A 9 18.48 -24.60 28.86
C GLN A 9 17.32 -24.11 27.99
N THR A 10 16.12 -23.99 28.55
CA THR A 10 14.96 -23.43 27.85
C THR A 10 15.22 -21.99 27.44
N LEU A 11 15.70 -21.13 28.36
CA LEU A 11 16.00 -19.73 28.07
C LEU A 11 17.08 -19.57 26.99
N ILE A 12 18.13 -20.41 27.03
CA ILE A 12 19.19 -20.41 26.01
C ILE A 12 18.60 -20.73 24.63
N TRP A 13 17.81 -21.81 24.51
CA TRP A 13 17.23 -22.18 23.22
C TRP A 13 16.25 -21.15 22.69
N LEU A 14 15.42 -20.55 23.56
CA LEU A 14 14.53 -19.46 23.15
C LEU A 14 15.33 -18.24 22.67
N ALA A 15 16.41 -17.86 23.35
CA ALA A 15 17.28 -16.77 22.93
C ALA A 15 17.96 -17.06 21.58
N VAL A 16 18.44 -18.30 21.35
CA VAL A 16 19.04 -18.71 20.08
C VAL A 16 18.02 -18.66 18.95
N ILE A 17 16.82 -19.22 19.15
CA ILE A 17 15.75 -19.20 18.14
C ILE A 17 15.41 -17.75 17.77
N LEU A 18 15.17 -16.90 18.77
CA LEU A 18 14.84 -15.49 18.54
C LEU A 18 15.96 -14.74 17.83
N PHE A 19 17.21 -14.95 18.23
CA PHE A 19 18.36 -14.28 17.61
C PHE A 19 18.51 -14.67 16.15
N VAL A 20 18.43 -15.96 15.82
CA VAL A 20 18.54 -16.43 14.44
C VAL A 20 17.34 -15.98 13.61
N THR A 21 16.12 -16.07 14.14
CA THR A 21 14.91 -15.53 13.48
C THR A 21 15.06 -14.04 13.19
N LEU A 22 15.53 -13.24 14.15
CA LEU A 22 15.75 -11.81 13.94
C LEU A 22 16.83 -11.56 12.87
N LEU A 23 17.91 -12.34 12.87
CA LEU A 23 18.98 -12.23 11.89
C LEU A 23 18.48 -12.47 10.46
N VAL A 24 17.72 -13.54 10.23
CA VAL A 24 17.25 -13.90 8.88
C VAL A 24 16.22 -12.91 8.32
N TYR A 25 15.45 -12.23 9.18
CA TYR A 25 14.52 -11.17 8.77
C TYR A 25 15.09 -9.76 8.86
N SER A 26 16.34 -9.60 9.30
CA SER A 26 16.97 -8.28 9.46
C SER A 26 17.00 -7.40 8.20
N PRO A 27 17.02 -7.92 6.95
CA PRO A 27 16.86 -7.08 5.77
C PRO A 27 15.56 -6.27 5.76
N GLY A 28 14.48 -6.79 6.35
CA GLY A 28 13.17 -6.15 6.37
C GLY A 28 13.16 -4.80 7.09
N PHE A 29 14.06 -4.54 8.03
CA PHE A 29 14.12 -3.23 8.72
C PHE A 29 14.53 -2.07 7.79
N LYS A 30 15.17 -2.37 6.65
CA LYS A 30 15.63 -1.39 5.67
C LYS A 30 14.75 -1.32 4.41
N ALA A 31 13.71 -2.16 4.34
CA ALA A 31 12.82 -2.22 3.20
C ALA A 31 11.93 -0.96 3.09
N GLU A 32 11.55 -0.64 1.86
CA GLU A 32 10.61 0.41 1.50
C GLU A 32 9.19 -0.15 1.39
N PHE A 33 8.19 0.74 1.35
CA PHE A 33 6.84 0.35 0.97
C PHE A 33 6.83 -0.22 -0.46
N THR A 34 6.06 -1.28 -0.65
CA THR A 34 5.85 -1.91 -1.97
C THR A 34 4.53 -1.45 -2.60
N ASN A 35 4.50 -1.27 -3.91
CA ASN A 35 3.28 -0.92 -4.66
C ASN A 35 2.41 -2.14 -5.03
N PHE A 36 2.60 -3.26 -4.32
CA PHE A 36 1.69 -4.40 -4.38
C PHE A 36 0.38 -4.02 -3.68
N ASP A 37 0.39 -3.98 -2.33
CA ASP A 37 -0.78 -3.54 -1.53
C ASP A 37 -0.44 -2.52 -0.43
N ASP A 38 0.83 -2.20 -0.15
CA ASP A 38 1.14 -1.28 0.96
C ASP A 38 0.58 0.13 0.68
N ASN A 39 0.45 0.48 -0.60
CA ASN A 39 -0.24 1.69 -1.00
C ASN A 39 -1.71 1.66 -0.58
N ARG A 40 -2.43 0.59 -0.91
CA ARG A 40 -3.84 0.44 -0.56
C ARG A 40 -4.07 0.43 0.93
N TYR A 41 -3.22 -0.25 1.70
CA TYR A 41 -3.42 -0.43 3.15
C TYR A 41 -2.87 0.72 4.00
N VAL A 42 -1.79 1.37 3.57
CA VAL A 42 -1.07 2.35 4.40
C VAL A 42 -0.94 3.69 3.69
N THR A 43 -0.27 3.76 2.54
CA THR A 43 0.17 5.06 2.00
C THR A 43 -0.95 5.88 1.36
N GLU A 44 -2.02 5.22 0.92
CA GLU A 44 -3.22 5.76 0.24
C GLU A 44 -4.51 5.54 1.05
N ASN A 45 -4.44 5.04 2.30
CA ASN A 45 -5.61 4.77 3.14
C ASN A 45 -5.91 5.87 4.19
N PRO A 46 -6.96 6.69 4.00
CA PRO A 46 -7.31 7.76 4.94
C PRO A 46 -7.64 7.28 6.36
N MET A 47 -8.15 6.05 6.52
CA MET A 47 -8.52 5.52 7.83
C MET A 47 -7.30 5.27 8.73
N VAL A 48 -6.13 4.99 8.13
CA VAL A 48 -4.88 4.72 8.85
C VAL A 48 -4.16 6.01 9.25
N TRP A 49 -4.52 7.15 8.66
CA TRP A 49 -3.75 8.38 8.83
C TRP A 49 -4.09 9.18 10.08
N SER A 50 -5.05 8.75 10.89
CA SER A 50 -5.34 9.38 12.17
C SER A 50 -6.02 8.41 13.12
N LEU A 51 -5.78 8.62 14.42
CA LEU A 51 -6.50 7.94 15.50
C LEU A 51 -7.69 8.78 15.99
N SER A 52 -8.35 9.54 15.10
CA SER A 52 -9.55 10.28 15.45
C SER A 52 -10.69 9.32 15.80
N GLY A 53 -11.67 9.78 16.59
CA GLY A 53 -12.85 8.97 16.92
C GLY A 53 -13.63 8.54 15.68
N GLU A 54 -13.68 9.38 14.64
CA GLU A 54 -14.29 9.08 13.35
C GLU A 54 -13.53 7.97 12.61
N ASN A 55 -12.20 8.08 12.50
CA ASN A 55 -11.39 7.05 11.85
C ASN A 55 -11.48 5.71 12.58
N ILE A 56 -11.43 5.71 13.91
CA ILE A 56 -11.60 4.49 14.71
C ILE A 56 -12.99 3.90 14.46
N THR A 57 -14.05 4.71 14.44
CA THR A 57 -15.40 4.22 14.13
C THR A 57 -15.44 3.58 12.74
N ASN A 58 -14.91 4.27 11.73
CA ASN A 58 -14.88 3.79 10.34
C ASN A 58 -14.09 2.48 10.20
N ILE A 59 -12.96 2.33 10.90
CA ILE A 59 -12.17 1.10 10.92
C ILE A 59 -13.02 -0.10 11.35
N PHE A 60 -13.88 0.06 12.35
CA PHE A 60 -14.71 -1.03 12.88
C PHE A 60 -16.07 -1.20 12.19
N SER A 61 -16.53 -0.20 11.44
CA SER A 61 -17.87 -0.19 10.82
C SER A 61 -17.88 -0.35 9.30
N THR A 62 -16.73 -0.34 8.62
CA THR A 62 -16.65 -0.40 7.15
C THR A 62 -15.83 -1.58 6.65
N TYR A 63 -16.07 -1.95 5.39
CA TYR A 63 -15.19 -2.85 4.64
C TYR A 63 -14.18 -2.03 3.85
N TYR A 64 -12.94 -2.50 3.82
CA TYR A 64 -11.88 -1.84 3.07
C TYR A 64 -11.18 -2.83 2.15
N ASP A 65 -11.04 -2.45 0.88
CA ASP A 65 -10.40 -3.28 -0.16
C ASP A 65 -11.00 -4.70 -0.24
N GLY A 66 -12.30 -4.84 -0.02
CA GLY A 66 -13.01 -6.13 -0.04
C GLY A 66 -12.83 -7.01 1.21
N HIS A 67 -12.31 -6.45 2.31
CA HIS A 67 -11.98 -7.20 3.51
C HIS A 67 -12.46 -6.50 4.81
N TYR A 68 -12.62 -7.30 5.87
CA TYR A 68 -12.88 -6.84 7.23
C TYR A 68 -11.80 -7.34 8.19
N HIS A 69 -10.87 -6.45 8.57
CA HIS A 69 -9.74 -6.73 9.49
C HIS A 69 -9.41 -5.51 10.37
N PRO A 70 -10.39 -5.00 11.15
CA PRO A 70 -10.26 -3.73 11.88
C PRO A 70 -9.06 -3.65 12.83
N LEU A 71 -8.65 -4.76 13.47
CA LEU A 71 -7.48 -4.73 14.37
C LEU A 71 -6.17 -4.54 13.61
N THR A 72 -6.08 -5.08 12.40
CA THR A 72 -4.93 -4.85 11.51
C THR A 72 -4.85 -3.38 11.13
N MET A 73 -5.97 -2.80 10.69
CA MET A 73 -6.06 -1.38 10.34
C MET A 73 -5.73 -0.47 11.52
N LEU A 74 -6.25 -0.79 12.71
CA LEU A 74 -5.95 -0.06 13.93
C LEU A 74 -4.46 -0.13 14.29
N SER A 75 -3.83 -1.30 14.18
CA SER A 75 -2.38 -1.43 14.43
C SER A 75 -1.55 -0.58 13.47
N MET A 76 -1.91 -0.56 12.18
CA MET A 76 -1.24 0.31 11.20
C MET A 76 -1.46 1.80 11.51
N ALA A 77 -2.65 2.18 12.02
CA ALA A 77 -2.94 3.56 12.40
C ALA A 77 -2.10 4.01 13.62
N ILE A 78 -1.85 3.08 14.55
CA ILE A 78 -0.93 3.31 15.68
C ILE A 78 0.49 3.53 15.15
N ASP A 79 1.01 2.65 14.28
CA ASP A 79 2.32 2.81 13.65
C ASP A 79 2.45 4.18 12.96
N TYR A 80 1.44 4.54 12.16
CA TYR A 80 1.40 5.82 11.47
C TYR A 80 1.44 7.01 12.44
N SER A 81 0.73 6.94 13.57
CA SER A 81 0.71 8.02 14.57
C SER A 81 2.08 8.27 15.22
N ILE A 82 2.98 7.26 15.23
CA ILE A 82 4.30 7.33 15.83
C ILE A 82 5.35 7.81 14.81
N VAL A 83 5.36 7.25 13.59
CA VAL A 83 6.44 7.49 12.61
C VAL A 83 6.01 8.15 11.30
N GLY A 84 4.72 8.37 11.09
CA GLY A 84 4.17 8.86 9.83
C GLY A 84 4.40 7.88 8.67
N MET A 85 4.77 8.40 7.49
CA MET A 85 5.02 7.61 6.28
C MET A 85 6.43 7.00 6.22
N LYS A 86 6.97 6.55 7.35
CA LYS A 86 8.28 5.87 7.40
C LYS A 86 8.08 4.36 7.56
N PRO A 87 8.57 3.51 6.63
CA PRO A 87 8.24 2.09 6.60
C PRO A 87 8.85 1.27 7.75
N TRP A 88 9.94 1.75 8.36
CA TRP A 88 10.74 0.95 9.28
C TRP A 88 9.95 0.39 10.47
N LEU A 89 9.03 1.16 11.06
CA LEU A 89 8.26 0.70 12.24
C LEU A 89 7.23 -0.36 11.84
N PHE A 90 6.59 -0.20 10.69
CA PHE A 90 5.65 -1.18 10.15
C PHE A 90 6.34 -2.54 9.97
N HIS A 91 7.53 -2.56 9.34
CA HIS A 91 8.34 -3.77 9.23
C HIS A 91 8.78 -4.29 10.61
N ALA A 92 9.24 -3.41 11.50
CA ALA A 92 9.74 -3.78 12.82
C ALA A 92 8.67 -4.47 13.68
N GLU A 93 7.46 -3.93 13.71
CA GLU A 93 6.35 -4.54 14.39
C GLU A 93 5.99 -5.90 13.76
N ASN A 94 6.08 -6.08 12.43
CA ASN A 94 5.76 -7.38 11.81
C ASN A 94 6.75 -8.45 12.28
N ILE A 95 8.03 -8.11 12.26
CA ILE A 95 9.12 -8.94 12.77
C ILE A 95 8.92 -9.20 14.28
N PHE A 96 8.49 -8.21 15.05
CA PHE A 96 8.18 -8.37 16.48
C PHE A 96 7.06 -9.38 16.73
N PHE A 97 5.93 -9.26 16.02
CA PHE A 97 4.86 -10.26 16.13
C PHE A 97 5.31 -11.64 15.66
N HIS A 98 6.14 -11.72 14.62
CA HIS A 98 6.71 -13.00 14.18
C HIS A 98 7.61 -13.65 15.23
N LEU A 99 8.45 -12.87 15.91
CA LEU A 99 9.28 -13.34 17.04
C LEU A 99 8.40 -13.87 18.18
N ILE A 100 7.33 -13.15 18.53
CA ILE A 100 6.40 -13.60 19.56
C ILE A 100 5.68 -14.88 19.12
N ASN A 101 5.18 -14.94 17.88
CA ASN A 101 4.52 -16.12 17.33
C ASN A 101 5.43 -17.34 17.36
N THR A 102 6.72 -17.14 17.06
CA THR A 102 7.75 -18.19 17.16
C THR A 102 7.85 -18.75 18.59
N LEU A 103 7.80 -17.89 19.62
CA LEU A 103 7.73 -18.31 21.03
C LEU A 103 6.40 -18.99 21.36
N LEU A 104 5.30 -18.47 20.86
CA LEU A 104 3.97 -19.05 21.09
C LEU A 104 3.87 -20.45 20.48
N VAL A 105 4.48 -20.70 19.30
CA VAL A 105 4.60 -22.05 18.73
C VAL A 105 5.37 -22.96 19.69
N PHE A 106 6.50 -22.51 20.25
CA PHE A 106 7.23 -23.29 21.27
C PHE A 106 6.32 -23.67 22.45
N PHE A 107 5.62 -22.70 23.04
CA PHE A 107 4.75 -22.95 24.20
C PHE A 107 3.52 -23.80 23.85
N PHE A 108 2.93 -23.58 22.68
CA PHE A 108 1.83 -24.38 22.17
C PHE A 108 2.24 -25.85 22.03
N ILE A 109 3.32 -26.13 21.31
CA ILE A 109 3.83 -27.51 21.12
C ILE A 109 4.28 -28.11 22.45
N ARG A 110 4.91 -27.33 23.34
CA ARG A 110 5.33 -27.79 24.67
C ARG A 110 4.15 -28.21 25.55
N LYS A 111 3.01 -27.53 25.47
CA LYS A 111 1.76 -27.89 26.18
C LYS A 111 0.99 -29.00 25.47
N LEU A 112 1.03 -29.03 24.15
CA LEU A 112 0.36 -30.03 23.33
C LEU A 112 1.01 -31.41 23.47
N TRP A 113 2.34 -31.50 23.36
CA TRP A 113 3.05 -32.78 23.27
C TRP A 113 3.99 -33.07 24.46
N GLY A 114 4.46 -32.04 25.17
CA GLY A 114 5.26 -32.23 26.37
C GLY A 114 6.76 -32.48 26.16
N LYS A 115 7.21 -32.84 24.94
CA LYS A 115 8.63 -33.06 24.64
C LYS A 115 9.33 -31.74 24.30
N PHE A 116 10.47 -31.49 24.93
CA PHE A 116 11.25 -30.27 24.74
C PHE A 116 11.81 -30.17 23.31
N ASP A 117 12.47 -31.22 22.82
CA ASP A 117 13.10 -31.22 21.49
C ASP A 117 12.10 -30.96 20.37
N VAL A 118 10.90 -31.54 20.47
CA VAL A 118 9.82 -31.33 19.49
C VAL A 118 9.38 -29.86 19.46
N ALA A 119 9.28 -29.21 20.63
CA ALA A 119 8.94 -27.79 20.71
C ALA A 119 10.06 -26.88 20.18
N VAL A 120 11.33 -27.20 20.46
CA VAL A 120 12.49 -26.49 19.89
C VAL A 120 12.49 -26.60 18.38
N ILE A 121 12.41 -27.81 17.83
CA ILE A 121 12.45 -28.04 16.38
C ILE A 121 11.29 -27.33 15.68
N ALA A 122 10.07 -27.47 16.20
CA ALA A 122 8.90 -26.86 15.57
C ALA A 122 8.95 -25.33 15.59
N SER A 123 9.37 -24.74 16.72
CA SER A 123 9.52 -23.30 16.88
C SER A 123 10.65 -22.75 16.01
N PHE A 124 11.81 -23.43 15.99
CA PHE A 124 12.94 -22.99 15.17
C PHE A 124 12.56 -22.97 13.69
N LEU A 125 12.04 -24.10 13.17
CA LEU A 125 11.60 -24.18 11.77
C LEU A 125 10.56 -23.11 11.45
N PHE A 126 9.55 -22.93 12.30
CA PHE A 126 8.55 -21.87 12.12
C PHE A 126 9.18 -20.47 12.04
N GLY A 127 10.15 -20.19 12.90
CA GLY A 127 10.82 -18.89 12.97
C GLY A 127 11.80 -18.59 11.84
N ILE A 128 12.19 -19.56 11.02
CA ILE A 128 13.18 -19.34 9.94
C ILE A 128 12.71 -19.80 8.57
N HIS A 129 11.47 -20.29 8.42
CA HIS A 129 11.04 -20.89 7.17
C HIS A 129 10.83 -19.86 6.07
N THR A 130 11.36 -20.13 4.87
CA THR A 130 11.35 -19.19 3.73
C THR A 130 9.93 -18.80 3.30
N PHE A 131 8.95 -19.69 3.43
CA PHE A 131 7.54 -19.42 3.17
C PHE A 131 6.94 -18.29 4.00
N HIS A 132 7.50 -18.01 5.17
CA HIS A 132 6.97 -16.99 6.06
C HIS A 132 7.45 -15.58 5.68
N VAL A 133 8.38 -15.43 4.73
CA VAL A 133 8.91 -14.12 4.37
C VAL A 133 7.83 -13.17 3.89
N GLU A 134 6.87 -13.63 3.09
CA GLU A 134 5.74 -12.79 2.68
C GLU A 134 4.93 -12.30 3.89
N SER A 135 4.58 -13.20 4.82
CA SER A 135 3.84 -12.84 6.03
C SER A 135 4.60 -11.90 6.98
N VAL A 136 5.94 -11.91 6.95
CA VAL A 136 6.79 -11.20 7.93
C VAL A 136 7.35 -9.89 7.38
N VAL A 137 7.85 -9.87 6.16
CA VAL A 137 8.56 -8.71 5.60
C VAL A 137 7.58 -7.77 4.92
N TRP A 138 6.51 -8.27 4.30
CA TRP A 138 5.53 -7.42 3.62
C TRP A 138 4.62 -6.70 4.61
N ILE A 139 4.56 -5.37 4.56
CA ILE A 139 3.81 -4.54 5.54
C ILE A 139 2.32 -4.88 5.52
N ALA A 140 1.71 -5.00 4.34
CA ALA A 140 0.27 -5.32 4.24
C ALA A 140 -0.10 -6.68 4.87
N GLU A 141 0.86 -7.58 5.12
CA GLU A 141 0.65 -8.84 5.83
C GLU A 141 0.82 -8.73 7.36
N ARG A 142 0.78 -7.52 7.93
CA ARG A 142 0.47 -7.31 9.36
C ARG A 142 -0.68 -8.19 9.83
N LYS A 143 -1.71 -8.34 8.98
CA LYS A 143 -2.86 -9.22 9.23
C LYS A 143 -2.43 -10.65 9.57
N ASP A 144 -1.42 -11.21 8.89
CA ASP A 144 -0.94 -12.57 9.11
C ASP A 144 -0.32 -12.78 10.48
N VAL A 145 0.68 -11.96 10.80
CA VAL A 145 1.39 -12.09 12.08
C VAL A 145 0.49 -11.72 13.26
N LEU A 146 -0.43 -10.77 13.09
CA LEU A 146 -1.36 -10.36 14.13
C LEU A 146 -2.48 -11.39 14.37
N PHE A 147 -3.09 -11.95 13.30
CA PHE A 147 -4.10 -12.99 13.50
C PHE A 147 -3.47 -14.23 14.14
N ALA A 148 -2.27 -14.63 13.70
CA ALA A 148 -1.58 -15.80 14.24
C ALA A 148 -1.23 -15.65 15.72
N PHE A 149 -0.90 -14.44 16.17
CA PHE A 149 -0.67 -14.12 17.58
C PHE A 149 -1.88 -14.45 18.44
N PHE A 150 -3.06 -13.92 18.08
CA PHE A 150 -4.29 -14.23 18.80
C PHE A 150 -4.74 -15.68 18.61
N PHE A 151 -4.53 -16.26 17.43
CA PHE A 151 -4.85 -17.65 17.12
C PHE A 151 -4.09 -18.62 18.04
N LEU A 152 -2.78 -18.45 18.14
CA LEU A 152 -1.91 -19.27 18.98
C LEU A 152 -2.22 -19.10 20.48
N LEU A 153 -2.45 -17.86 20.93
CA LEU A 153 -2.88 -17.62 22.31
C LEU A 153 -4.22 -18.29 22.62
N SER A 154 -5.15 -18.30 21.66
CA SER A 154 -6.43 -19.01 21.80
C SER A 154 -6.21 -20.51 21.93
N LEU A 155 -5.37 -21.13 21.09
CA LEU A 155 -5.05 -22.56 21.19
C LEU A 155 -4.35 -22.91 22.51
N ILE A 156 -3.42 -22.07 22.97
CA ILE A 156 -2.73 -22.24 24.27
C ILE A 156 -3.73 -22.15 25.43
N SER A 157 -4.63 -21.17 25.38
CA SER A 157 -5.69 -21.00 26.40
C SER A 157 -6.64 -22.19 26.39
N TYR A 158 -6.99 -22.71 25.22
CA TYR A 158 -7.79 -23.92 25.10
C TYR A 158 -7.10 -25.15 25.71
N LEU A 159 -5.79 -25.32 25.51
CA LEU A 159 -5.02 -26.37 26.18
C LEU A 159 -4.96 -26.18 27.71
N GLU A 160 -4.91 -24.95 28.21
CA GLU A 160 -4.99 -24.66 29.65
C GLU A 160 -6.37 -24.98 30.22
N PHE A 161 -7.45 -24.71 29.47
CA PHE A 161 -8.79 -25.18 29.81
C PHE A 161 -8.82 -26.69 29.95
N LEU A 162 -8.28 -27.44 28.98
CA LEU A 162 -8.23 -28.90 29.05
C LEU A 162 -7.44 -29.42 30.25
N LYS A 163 -6.36 -28.73 30.62
CA LYS A 163 -5.50 -29.14 31.73
C LYS A 163 -6.10 -28.83 33.10
N LYS A 164 -6.69 -27.65 33.27
CA LYS A 164 -7.16 -27.13 34.57
C LYS A 164 -8.67 -27.29 34.78
N ASN A 165 -9.40 -27.67 33.72
CA ASN A 165 -10.86 -27.76 33.71
C ASN A 165 -11.55 -26.48 34.20
N SER A 166 -11.00 -25.31 33.85
CA SER A 166 -11.50 -24.00 34.29
C SER A 166 -12.06 -23.22 33.11
N TRP A 167 -13.36 -22.91 33.20
CA TRP A 167 -14.11 -22.18 32.16
C TRP A 167 -13.52 -20.81 31.82
N LYS A 168 -12.77 -20.18 32.73
CA LYS A 168 -12.08 -18.91 32.48
C LYS A 168 -11.13 -19.00 31.28
N TYR A 169 -10.44 -20.13 31.12
CA TYR A 169 -9.55 -20.35 29.97
C TYR A 169 -10.30 -20.64 28.68
N LEU A 170 -11.50 -21.23 28.76
CA LEU A 170 -12.38 -21.42 27.60
C LEU A 170 -12.90 -20.08 27.09
N VAL A 171 -13.37 -19.22 28.00
CA VAL A 171 -13.79 -17.85 27.66
C VAL A 171 -12.63 -17.02 27.12
N LEU A 172 -11.45 -17.11 27.73
CA LEU A 172 -10.25 -16.45 27.21
C LEU A 172 -9.92 -16.92 25.78
N SER A 173 -10.00 -18.23 25.51
CA SER A 173 -9.81 -18.79 24.17
C SER A 173 -10.83 -18.24 23.16
N LEU A 174 -12.10 -18.10 23.55
CA LEU A 174 -13.15 -17.52 22.71
C LEU A 174 -12.90 -16.03 22.42
N VAL A 175 -12.54 -15.24 23.43
CA VAL A 175 -12.20 -13.80 23.26
C VAL A 175 -11.01 -13.65 22.31
N LEU A 176 -9.94 -14.40 22.53
CA LEU A 176 -8.76 -14.39 21.66
C LEU A 176 -9.08 -14.86 20.23
N PHE A 177 -10.02 -15.80 20.08
CA PHE A 177 -10.48 -16.22 18.77
C PHE A 177 -11.22 -15.09 18.03
N VAL A 178 -12.09 -14.34 18.71
CA VAL A 178 -12.72 -13.14 18.14
C VAL A 178 -11.67 -12.11 17.71
N LEU A 179 -10.65 -11.84 18.55
CA LEU A 179 -9.56 -10.92 18.20
C LEU A 179 -8.75 -11.43 16.98
N SER A 180 -8.56 -12.75 16.86
CA SER A 180 -7.94 -13.34 15.67
C SER A 180 -8.78 -13.10 14.42
N CYS A 181 -10.10 -13.31 14.49
CA CYS A 181 -11.03 -13.02 13.38
C CYS A 181 -11.06 -11.54 12.99
N LEU A 182 -11.00 -10.63 13.96
CA LEU A 182 -10.92 -9.18 13.72
C LEU A 182 -9.56 -8.75 13.13
N SER A 183 -8.54 -9.60 13.19
CA SER A 183 -7.24 -9.35 12.56
C SER A 183 -7.18 -9.90 11.13
N LYS A 184 -7.76 -11.08 10.88
CA LYS A 184 -7.89 -11.67 9.54
C LYS A 184 -9.02 -12.69 9.50
N GLY A 185 -9.87 -12.63 8.46
CA GLY A 185 -10.98 -13.58 8.26
C GLY A 185 -10.56 -15.06 8.19
N GLN A 186 -9.31 -15.36 7.79
CA GLN A 186 -8.74 -16.72 7.79
C GLN A 186 -8.80 -17.40 9.17
N ALA A 187 -8.85 -16.64 10.26
CA ALA A 187 -8.86 -17.17 11.62
C ALA A 187 -10.01 -18.15 11.90
N VAL A 188 -11.12 -18.10 11.14
CA VAL A 188 -12.26 -19.03 11.27
C VAL A 188 -11.86 -20.51 11.22
N ALA A 189 -10.70 -20.82 10.62
CA ALA A 189 -10.07 -22.15 10.66
C ALA A 189 -9.75 -22.66 12.08
N LEU A 190 -9.75 -21.82 13.10
CA LEU A 190 -9.53 -22.21 14.50
C LEU A 190 -10.60 -23.20 14.98
N ALA A 191 -11.86 -23.01 14.58
CA ALA A 191 -12.99 -23.83 15.01
C ALA A 191 -12.85 -25.32 14.63
N PRO A 192 -12.47 -25.69 13.39
CA PRO A 192 -12.12 -27.07 13.09
C PRO A 192 -10.74 -27.46 13.67
N THR A 193 -9.77 -26.54 13.80
CA THR A 193 -8.44 -26.84 14.34
C THR A 193 -8.46 -27.38 15.78
N ILE A 194 -9.33 -26.85 16.64
CA ILE A 194 -9.47 -27.35 18.02
C ILE A 194 -9.98 -28.80 18.10
N LEU A 195 -10.68 -29.29 17.07
CA LEU A 195 -11.09 -30.70 16.99
C LEU A 195 -9.89 -31.63 16.78
N ALA A 196 -8.87 -31.19 16.03
CA ALA A 196 -7.63 -31.94 15.89
C ALA A 196 -6.91 -32.04 17.25
N ILE A 197 -6.90 -30.96 18.05
CA ILE A 197 -6.35 -30.99 19.41
C ILE A 197 -7.09 -32.00 20.28
N ASP A 198 -8.43 -31.97 20.27
CA ASP A 198 -9.24 -32.89 21.06
C ASP A 198 -9.03 -34.35 20.65
N TYR A 199 -8.87 -34.62 19.35
CA TYR A 199 -8.50 -35.92 18.83
C TYR A 199 -7.12 -36.38 19.35
N LEU A 200 -6.10 -35.51 19.31
CA LEU A 200 -4.77 -35.83 19.83
C LEU A 200 -4.77 -36.07 21.35
N LYS A 201 -5.66 -35.37 22.08
CA LYS A 201 -5.84 -35.45 23.54
C LYS A 201 -6.83 -36.53 23.98
N ASP A 202 -7.20 -37.45 23.09
CA ASP A 202 -8.07 -38.59 23.41
C ASP A 202 -9.47 -38.23 23.93
N ARG A 203 -9.98 -37.05 23.56
CA ARG A 203 -11.34 -36.66 23.95
C ARG A 203 -12.37 -37.34 23.04
N LYS A 204 -13.51 -37.68 23.62
CA LYS A 204 -14.68 -38.21 22.89
C LYS A 204 -15.36 -37.06 22.12
N LEU A 205 -14.98 -36.86 20.86
CA LEU A 205 -15.44 -35.76 20.01
C LEU A 205 -16.96 -35.61 19.95
N LEU A 206 -17.70 -36.73 19.93
CA LEU A 206 -19.17 -36.76 19.86
C LEU A 206 -19.86 -36.72 21.22
N SER A 207 -19.13 -36.55 22.32
CA SER A 207 -19.75 -36.42 23.64
C SER A 207 -20.45 -35.08 23.79
N LYS A 208 -21.59 -35.06 24.50
CA LYS A 208 -22.40 -33.85 24.73
C LYS A 208 -21.54 -32.68 25.24
N ASN A 209 -20.64 -32.92 26.19
CA ASN A 209 -19.80 -31.88 26.78
C ASN A 209 -18.84 -31.26 25.76
N VAL A 210 -18.14 -32.09 24.97
CA VAL A 210 -17.20 -31.60 23.94
C VAL A 210 -17.93 -30.83 22.85
N ILE A 211 -19.12 -31.28 22.45
CA ILE A 211 -19.96 -30.58 21.47
C ILE A 211 -20.40 -29.22 22.00
N LEU A 212 -20.90 -29.15 23.24
CA LEU A 212 -21.35 -27.89 23.85
C LEU A 212 -20.21 -26.87 23.96
N GLU A 213 -18.99 -27.30 24.27
CA GLU A 213 -17.81 -26.44 24.28
C GLU A 213 -17.46 -25.88 22.88
N LYS A 214 -17.90 -26.53 21.79
CA LYS A 214 -17.53 -26.20 20.39
C LYS A 214 -18.55 -25.32 19.70
N ILE A 215 -19.81 -25.38 20.10
CA ILE A 215 -20.87 -24.55 19.53
C ILE A 215 -20.45 -23.07 19.47
N PRO A 216 -19.89 -22.45 20.54
CA PRO A 216 -19.47 -21.04 20.46
C PRO A 216 -18.36 -20.78 19.44
N PHE A 217 -17.39 -21.69 19.28
CA PHE A 217 -16.33 -21.55 18.27
C PHE A 217 -16.91 -21.62 16.85
N PHE A 218 -17.78 -22.59 16.56
CA PHE A 218 -18.39 -22.69 15.24
C PHE A 218 -19.37 -21.54 14.95
N ALA A 219 -20.06 -21.02 15.97
CA ALA A 219 -20.92 -19.84 15.83
C ALA A 219 -20.10 -18.58 15.47
N ILE A 220 -18.98 -18.33 16.16
CA ILE A 220 -18.06 -17.23 15.81
C ILE A 220 -17.49 -17.42 14.41
N ALA A 221 -17.05 -18.64 14.07
CA ALA A 221 -16.50 -18.95 12.74
C ALA A 221 -17.53 -18.70 11.63
N LEU A 222 -18.78 -19.09 11.82
CA LEU A 222 -19.86 -18.85 10.87
C LEU A 222 -20.15 -17.35 10.72
N PHE A 223 -20.25 -16.62 11.83
CA PHE A 223 -20.49 -15.18 11.83
C PHE A 223 -19.42 -14.41 11.05
N PHE A 224 -18.14 -14.64 11.34
CA PHE A 224 -17.04 -14.00 10.60
C PHE A 224 -16.88 -14.53 9.17
N GLY A 225 -17.28 -15.78 8.91
CA GLY A 225 -17.38 -16.32 7.55
C GLY A 225 -18.38 -15.54 6.70
N ILE A 226 -19.56 -15.23 7.25
CA ILE A 226 -20.58 -14.41 6.57
C ILE A 226 -20.06 -12.98 6.32
N ILE A 227 -19.43 -12.35 7.33
CA ILE A 227 -18.83 -11.02 7.16
C ILE A 227 -17.77 -11.02 6.06
N ALA A 228 -16.92 -12.05 6.00
CA ALA A 228 -15.90 -12.15 4.96
C ALA A 228 -16.50 -12.26 3.56
N MET A 229 -17.61 -13.00 3.41
CA MET A 229 -18.34 -13.09 2.14
C MET A 229 -18.95 -11.74 1.75
N GLN A 230 -19.60 -11.04 2.68
CA GLN A 230 -20.19 -9.72 2.44
C GLN A 230 -19.13 -8.67 2.09
N ALA A 231 -17.98 -8.67 2.78
CA ALA A 231 -16.89 -7.77 2.47
C ALA A 231 -16.39 -7.96 1.03
N HIS A 232 -16.29 -9.21 0.56
CA HIS A 232 -15.82 -9.53 -0.78
C HIS A 232 -16.76 -9.05 -1.89
N GLU A 233 -18.06 -8.95 -1.62
CA GLU A 233 -19.05 -8.42 -2.59
C GLU A 233 -18.91 -6.91 -2.81
N THR A 234 -18.28 -6.18 -1.88
CA THR A 234 -18.06 -4.72 -2.03
C THR A 234 -16.93 -4.35 -2.97
N PHE A 235 -16.10 -5.31 -3.39
CA PHE A 235 -14.97 -5.05 -4.26
C PHE A 235 -15.39 -5.08 -5.74
N PRO A 236 -15.06 -4.05 -6.56
CA PRO A 236 -15.46 -4.01 -7.96
C PRO A 236 -14.92 -5.20 -8.77
N TYR A 237 -15.81 -5.94 -9.43
CA TYR A 237 -15.44 -7.05 -10.33
C TYR A 237 -14.80 -6.50 -11.62
N LEU A 238 -13.48 -6.65 -11.76
CA LEU A 238 -12.76 -6.24 -12.97
C LEU A 238 -12.51 -7.39 -13.97
N GLY A 239 -13.18 -8.54 -13.84
CA GLY A 239 -13.00 -9.67 -14.76
C GLY A 239 -14.18 -10.62 -14.85
N LYS A 240 -14.55 -10.99 -16.10
CA LYS A 240 -15.64 -11.93 -16.44
C LYS A 240 -15.14 -13.36 -16.74
N THR A 241 -13.93 -13.73 -16.34
CA THR A 241 -13.42 -15.08 -16.65
C THR A 241 -13.94 -16.07 -15.62
N GLU A 242 -15.05 -16.73 -15.94
CA GLU A 242 -15.56 -17.85 -15.15
C GLU A 242 -14.69 -19.08 -15.41
N VAL A 243 -14.00 -19.56 -14.38
CA VAL A 243 -13.32 -20.85 -14.44
C VAL A 243 -14.34 -21.94 -14.12
N PRO A 244 -14.45 -23.03 -14.90
CA PRO A 244 -15.33 -24.15 -14.59
C PRO A 244 -15.08 -24.71 -13.19
N LEU A 245 -16.11 -25.23 -12.52
CA LEU A 245 -15.97 -25.79 -11.17
C LEU A 245 -14.95 -26.93 -11.13
N PHE A 246 -14.92 -27.77 -12.17
CA PHE A 246 -13.99 -28.90 -12.25
C PHE A 246 -12.52 -28.43 -12.29
N ASP A 247 -12.21 -27.45 -13.12
CA ASP A 247 -10.88 -26.84 -13.22
C ASP A 247 -10.49 -26.18 -11.88
N ARG A 248 -11.44 -25.52 -11.20
CA ARG A 248 -11.23 -24.97 -9.85
C ARG A 248 -10.85 -26.05 -8.83
N ILE A 249 -11.48 -27.22 -8.88
CA ILE A 249 -11.15 -28.35 -8.00
C ILE A 249 -9.74 -28.86 -8.30
N ILE A 250 -9.38 -29.01 -9.58
CA ILE A 250 -8.04 -29.45 -9.97
C ILE A 250 -6.98 -28.46 -9.47
N TYR A 251 -7.17 -27.16 -9.70
CA TYR A 251 -6.23 -26.13 -9.24
C TYR A 251 -6.20 -25.98 -7.71
N ALA A 252 -7.30 -26.25 -7.01
CA ALA A 252 -7.31 -26.34 -5.56
C ALA A 252 -6.46 -27.52 -5.05
N CYS A 253 -6.59 -28.70 -5.67
CA CYS A 253 -5.75 -29.86 -5.37
C CYS A 253 -4.27 -29.57 -5.70
N TYR A 254 -4.00 -28.93 -6.84
CA TYR A 254 -2.66 -28.47 -7.21
C TYR A 254 -2.07 -27.55 -6.15
N GLY A 255 -2.80 -26.50 -5.76
CA GLY A 255 -2.36 -25.56 -4.74
C GLY A 255 -2.11 -26.26 -3.39
N PHE A 256 -3.01 -27.14 -2.98
CA PHE A 256 -2.87 -27.94 -1.75
C PHE A 256 -1.57 -28.77 -1.74
N ILE A 257 -1.29 -29.49 -2.82
CA ILE A 257 -0.08 -30.31 -2.94
C ILE A 257 1.17 -29.44 -3.05
N LEU A 258 1.11 -28.31 -3.76
CA LEU A 258 2.21 -27.36 -3.84
C LEU A 258 2.59 -26.78 -2.48
N TYR A 259 1.62 -26.46 -1.61
CA TYR A 259 1.94 -26.01 -0.26
C TYR A 259 2.74 -27.06 0.52
N ILE A 260 2.39 -28.35 0.40
CA ILE A 260 3.15 -29.44 1.04
C ILE A 260 4.56 -29.53 0.45
N GLY A 261 4.68 -29.51 -0.89
CA GLY A 261 5.97 -29.59 -1.57
C GLY A 261 6.89 -28.44 -1.20
N LYS A 262 6.37 -27.21 -1.19
CA LYS A 262 7.14 -26.01 -0.88
C LYS A 262 7.46 -25.85 0.62
N LEU A 263 6.69 -26.47 1.52
CA LEU A 263 7.07 -26.61 2.95
C LEU A 263 8.28 -27.52 3.16
N ILE A 264 8.51 -28.48 2.26
CA ILE A 264 9.71 -29.33 2.29
C ILE A 264 10.87 -28.61 1.60
N LEU A 265 10.59 -28.03 0.42
CA LEU A 265 11.58 -27.44 -0.47
C LEU A 265 11.04 -26.14 -1.12
N PRO A 266 11.25 -24.96 -0.49
CA PRO A 266 10.67 -23.68 -0.91
C PRO A 266 11.44 -23.06 -2.07
N LEU A 267 11.39 -23.69 -3.23
CA LEU A 267 11.97 -23.19 -4.48
C LEU A 267 10.94 -22.40 -5.29
N ASN A 268 11.45 -21.52 -6.15
CA ASN A 268 10.67 -20.68 -7.07
C ASN A 268 9.51 -20.00 -6.34
N LEU A 269 9.86 -19.27 -5.28
CA LEU A 269 8.91 -18.47 -4.54
C LEU A 269 8.67 -17.17 -5.29
N SER A 270 7.41 -16.83 -5.51
CA SER A 270 7.00 -15.60 -6.17
C SER A 270 5.99 -14.88 -5.29
N ALA A 271 5.97 -13.55 -5.34
CA ALA A 271 4.90 -12.78 -4.71
C ALA A 271 3.54 -13.02 -5.41
N TYR A 272 3.59 -13.56 -6.63
CA TYR A 272 2.41 -13.82 -7.43
C TYR A 272 2.56 -15.10 -8.26
N TYR A 273 1.58 -15.99 -8.17
CA TYR A 273 1.58 -17.30 -8.85
C TYR A 273 0.42 -17.38 -9.84
N PRO A 274 0.62 -17.05 -11.13
CA PRO A 274 -0.47 -16.94 -12.08
C PRO A 274 -1.32 -18.22 -12.19
N TYR A 275 -2.63 -18.08 -12.41
CA TYR A 275 -3.46 -19.19 -12.87
C TYR A 275 -2.90 -19.67 -14.21
N PRO A 276 -2.73 -20.98 -14.39
CA PRO A 276 -2.38 -21.54 -15.69
C PRO A 276 -3.37 -21.08 -16.75
N SER A 277 -2.86 -20.77 -17.94
CA SER A 277 -3.68 -20.41 -19.10
C SER A 277 -4.30 -21.66 -19.71
N GLY A 278 -5.64 -21.67 -19.88
CA GLY A 278 -6.37 -22.79 -20.46
C GLY A 278 -6.86 -23.83 -19.45
N SER A 279 -7.43 -24.92 -19.96
CA SER A 279 -7.87 -26.05 -19.14
C SER A 279 -6.69 -26.85 -18.58
N PRO A 280 -6.87 -27.55 -17.44
CA PRO A 280 -5.83 -28.37 -16.84
C PRO A 280 -5.25 -29.39 -17.84
N GLY A 281 -3.92 -29.45 -17.92
CA GLY A 281 -3.22 -30.42 -18.76
C GLY A 281 -3.23 -31.82 -18.15
N THR A 282 -2.78 -32.83 -18.91
CA THR A 282 -2.77 -34.24 -18.44
C THR A 282 -2.01 -34.45 -17.14
N VAL A 283 -0.94 -33.67 -16.91
CA VAL A 283 -0.14 -33.74 -15.67
C VAL A 283 -0.93 -33.23 -14.47
N ASP A 284 -1.85 -32.28 -14.65
CA ASP A 284 -2.59 -31.66 -13.54
C ASP A 284 -3.55 -32.64 -12.85
N TYR A 285 -3.96 -33.71 -13.56
CA TYR A 285 -4.81 -34.77 -13.00
C TYR A 285 -4.11 -35.62 -11.92
N ILE A 286 -2.78 -35.51 -11.77
CA ILE A 286 -2.08 -36.15 -10.66
C ILE A 286 -2.43 -35.52 -9.31
N PHE A 287 -2.75 -34.22 -9.27
CA PHE A 287 -2.94 -33.50 -8.01
C PHE A 287 -4.20 -33.94 -7.26
N PRO A 288 -5.36 -34.15 -7.90
CA PRO A 288 -6.51 -34.80 -7.25
C PRO A 288 -6.18 -36.19 -6.67
N ILE A 289 -5.40 -37.01 -7.39
CA ILE A 289 -5.01 -38.35 -6.92
C ILE A 289 -4.15 -38.24 -5.65
N LEU A 290 -3.19 -37.32 -5.63
CA LEU A 290 -2.35 -37.07 -4.45
C LEU A 290 -3.16 -36.50 -3.27
N ALA A 291 -4.15 -35.64 -3.53
CA ALA A 291 -5.05 -35.12 -2.50
C ALA A 291 -5.94 -36.23 -1.90
N ILE A 292 -6.45 -37.14 -2.73
CA ILE A 292 -7.19 -38.32 -2.28
C ILE A 292 -6.27 -39.24 -1.45
N ALA A 293 -5.03 -39.46 -1.89
CA ALA A 293 -4.05 -40.24 -1.14
C ALA A 293 -3.76 -39.63 0.24
N PHE A 294 -3.67 -38.29 0.34
CA PHE A 294 -3.53 -37.58 1.61
C PHE A 294 -4.71 -37.87 2.56
N VAL A 295 -5.95 -37.78 2.07
CA VAL A 295 -7.16 -38.10 2.87
C VAL A 295 -7.19 -39.58 3.25
N PHE A 296 -6.81 -40.47 2.34
CA PHE A 296 -6.72 -41.91 2.63
C PHE A 296 -5.70 -42.22 3.73
N ILE A 297 -4.54 -41.55 3.74
CA ILE A 297 -3.53 -41.71 4.79
C ILE A 297 -4.10 -41.28 6.15
N ILE A 298 -4.85 -40.17 6.22
CA ILE A 298 -5.54 -39.74 7.45
C ILE A 298 -6.45 -40.87 7.96
N PHE A 299 -7.30 -41.41 7.09
CA PHE A 299 -8.24 -42.47 7.45
C PHE A 299 -7.51 -43.75 7.92
N TRP A 300 -6.51 -44.20 7.16
CA TRP A 300 -5.74 -45.41 7.46
C TRP A 300 -4.92 -45.30 8.76
N GLN A 301 -4.45 -44.09 9.10
CA GLN A 301 -3.65 -43.83 10.29
C GLN A 301 -4.47 -43.33 11.49
N PHE A 302 -5.78 -43.12 11.33
CA PHE A 302 -6.67 -42.49 12.33
C PHE A 302 -6.69 -43.16 13.70
N ARG A 303 -6.43 -44.46 13.80
CA ARG A 303 -6.32 -45.17 15.09
C ARG A 303 -4.89 -45.58 15.44
N LYS A 304 -3.95 -45.43 14.51
CA LYS A 304 -2.59 -45.98 14.61
C LYS A 304 -1.54 -44.93 15.03
N ASN A 305 -1.66 -43.70 14.53
CA ASN A 305 -0.64 -42.67 14.72
C ASN A 305 -1.27 -41.29 14.90
N LYS A 306 -1.78 -41.02 16.10
CA LYS A 306 -2.45 -39.76 16.43
C LYS A 306 -1.61 -38.50 16.16
N PRO A 307 -0.29 -38.46 16.45
CA PRO A 307 0.52 -37.28 16.12
C PRO A 307 0.58 -37.00 14.62
N LEU A 308 0.68 -38.03 13.78
CA LEU A 308 0.64 -37.87 12.32
C LEU A 308 -0.71 -37.34 11.85
N VAL A 309 -1.80 -37.95 12.32
CA VAL A 309 -3.16 -37.52 11.94
C VAL A 309 -3.47 -36.10 12.44
N PHE A 310 -3.05 -35.75 13.66
CA PHE A 310 -3.13 -34.38 14.16
C PHE A 310 -2.40 -33.41 13.23
N SER A 311 -1.17 -33.72 12.83
CA SER A 311 -0.35 -32.87 11.96
C SER A 311 -1.03 -32.61 10.62
N MET A 312 -1.59 -33.67 10.03
CA MET A 312 -2.30 -33.60 8.74
C MET A 312 -3.63 -32.85 8.85
N LEU A 313 -4.42 -33.09 9.90
CA LEU A 313 -5.67 -32.37 10.14
C LEU A 313 -5.42 -30.89 10.45
N PHE A 314 -4.39 -30.57 11.23
CA PHE A 314 -4.01 -29.19 11.54
C PHE A 314 -3.64 -28.45 10.26
N PHE A 315 -2.81 -29.04 9.39
CA PHE A 315 -2.48 -28.46 8.09
C PHE A 315 -3.73 -28.29 7.22
N PHE A 316 -4.54 -29.35 7.08
CA PHE A 316 -5.74 -29.36 6.25
C PHE A 316 -6.77 -28.29 6.66
N PHE A 317 -7.13 -28.23 7.95
CA PHE A 317 -8.12 -27.27 8.43
C PHE A 317 -7.69 -25.81 8.27
N ASN A 318 -6.39 -25.54 8.34
CA ASN A 318 -5.86 -24.18 8.18
C ASN A 318 -5.56 -23.78 6.73
N ILE A 319 -5.71 -24.69 5.76
CA ILE A 319 -5.47 -24.38 4.33
C ILE A 319 -6.75 -24.52 3.48
N VAL A 320 -7.67 -25.42 3.83
CA VAL A 320 -8.81 -25.79 2.96
C VAL A 320 -9.71 -24.61 2.59
N LEU A 321 -9.94 -23.67 3.51
CA LEU A 321 -10.76 -22.49 3.29
C LEU A 321 -10.08 -21.43 2.39
N LEU A 322 -8.79 -21.59 2.13
CA LEU A 322 -7.98 -20.70 1.28
C LEU A 322 -7.81 -21.27 -0.13
N LEU A 323 -8.17 -22.54 -0.33
CA LEU A 323 -8.24 -23.15 -1.63
C LEU A 323 -9.45 -22.54 -2.37
N LYS A 324 -9.19 -21.91 -3.51
CA LYS A 324 -10.16 -21.08 -4.26
C LYS A 324 -11.26 -21.87 -4.98
N VAL A 325 -11.75 -22.98 -4.39
CA VAL A 325 -12.80 -23.85 -4.97
C VAL A 325 -14.10 -23.06 -5.18
N PHE A 326 -14.48 -22.26 -4.19
CA PHE A 326 -15.76 -21.54 -4.16
C PHE A 326 -15.68 -20.11 -4.73
N GLN A 327 -14.49 -19.63 -5.11
CA GLN A 327 -14.36 -18.31 -5.74
C GLN A 327 -14.69 -18.42 -7.23
N VAL A 328 -15.93 -18.05 -7.58
CA VAL A 328 -16.46 -18.08 -8.96
C VAL A 328 -15.82 -16.99 -9.83
N HIS A 329 -15.49 -15.85 -9.23
CA HIS A 329 -14.91 -14.69 -9.91
C HIS A 329 -13.49 -14.44 -9.38
N LEU A 330 -12.52 -14.44 -10.29
CA LEU A 330 -11.11 -14.12 -9.98
C LEU A 330 -10.98 -12.60 -9.84
N GLN A 331 -11.53 -12.04 -8.75
CA GLN A 331 -11.67 -10.59 -8.54
C GLN A 331 -10.33 -9.85 -8.42
N THR A 332 -9.29 -10.49 -7.89
CA THR A 332 -7.99 -9.87 -7.64
C THR A 332 -6.88 -10.84 -8.03
N GLY A 333 -6.41 -10.70 -9.26
CA GLY A 333 -5.31 -11.51 -9.77
C GLY A 333 -5.73 -12.96 -10.02
N LYS A 334 -5.57 -13.37 -11.27
CA LYS A 334 -5.42 -14.75 -11.67
C LYS A 334 -4.24 -15.38 -10.90
N PHE A 335 -4.32 -15.68 -9.59
CA PHE A 335 -3.30 -16.45 -8.85
C PHE A 335 -3.84 -17.69 -8.14
N VAL A 336 -3.11 -18.82 -8.20
CA VAL A 336 -3.56 -20.12 -7.63
C VAL A 336 -3.19 -20.28 -6.16
N ILE A 337 -1.99 -19.84 -5.78
CA ILE A 337 -1.45 -19.96 -4.43
C ILE A 337 -0.85 -18.63 -3.98
N ALA A 338 -0.68 -18.48 -2.67
CA ALA A 338 0.05 -17.37 -2.06
C ALA A 338 0.81 -17.89 -0.84
N ASP A 339 2.11 -17.58 -0.72
CA ASP A 339 2.99 -18.20 0.28
C ASP A 339 2.46 -17.93 1.70
N ARG A 340 1.92 -16.72 1.91
CA ARG A 340 1.29 -16.25 3.16
C ARG A 340 0.22 -17.19 3.74
N TYR A 341 -0.51 -17.94 2.92
CA TYR A 341 -1.54 -18.88 3.39
C TYR A 341 -0.97 -20.08 4.17
N SER A 342 0.32 -20.35 4.02
CA SER A 342 1.01 -21.43 4.74
C SER A 342 1.39 -21.08 6.18
N TYR A 343 1.30 -19.80 6.60
CA TYR A 343 1.91 -19.31 7.84
C TYR A 343 1.48 -20.09 9.09
N VAL A 344 0.18 -20.18 9.38
CA VAL A 344 -0.31 -20.99 10.52
C VAL A 344 -0.36 -22.48 10.19
N SER A 345 -0.76 -22.87 8.98
CA SER A 345 -0.92 -24.29 8.61
C SER A 345 0.39 -25.08 8.70
N SER A 346 1.53 -24.44 8.47
CA SER A 346 2.87 -25.01 8.57
C SER A 346 3.22 -25.56 9.96
N ILE A 347 2.58 -25.07 11.04
CA ILE A 347 2.81 -25.54 12.41
C ILE A 347 2.55 -27.04 12.54
N GLY A 348 1.52 -27.56 11.86
CA GLY A 348 1.21 -28.99 11.82
C GLY A 348 2.36 -29.80 11.21
N PHE A 349 2.94 -29.30 10.13
CA PHE A 349 4.10 -29.91 9.47
C PHE A 349 5.36 -29.85 10.33
N PHE A 350 5.67 -28.71 10.96
CA PHE A 350 6.85 -28.59 11.82
C PHE A 350 6.74 -29.42 13.10
N PHE A 351 5.53 -29.58 13.66
CA PHE A 351 5.27 -30.54 14.71
C PHE A 351 5.56 -31.98 14.26
N LEU A 352 5.14 -32.36 13.04
CA LEU A 352 5.42 -33.67 12.47
C LEU A 352 6.93 -33.93 12.36
N VAL A 353 7.70 -32.97 11.85
CA VAL A 353 9.17 -33.10 11.76
C VAL A 353 9.79 -33.34 13.14
N GLY A 354 9.42 -32.52 14.13
CA GLY A 354 9.91 -32.69 15.50
C GLY A 354 9.53 -34.04 16.10
N TYR A 355 8.27 -34.47 15.91
CA TYR A 355 7.78 -35.78 16.37
C TYR A 355 8.53 -36.94 15.71
N LEU A 356 8.76 -36.90 14.39
CA LEU A 356 9.51 -37.94 13.69
C LEU A 356 10.96 -37.97 14.18
N TYR A 357 11.61 -36.81 14.35
CA TYR A 357 12.95 -36.73 14.92
C TYR A 357 13.01 -37.39 16.30
N GLU A 358 12.09 -37.07 17.21
CA GLU A 358 12.05 -37.66 18.56
C GLU A 358 11.81 -39.17 18.50
N LYS A 359 10.85 -39.62 17.70
CA LYS A 359 10.52 -41.04 17.53
C LYS A 359 11.70 -41.85 17.00
N TYR A 360 12.41 -41.36 15.98
CA TYR A 360 13.53 -42.09 15.37
C TYR A 360 14.81 -42.01 16.18
N THR A 361 15.10 -40.89 16.84
CA THR A 361 16.27 -40.78 17.72
C THR A 361 16.13 -41.61 18.99
N ALA A 362 14.91 -41.75 19.52
CA ALA A 362 14.61 -42.66 20.62
C ALA A 362 14.73 -44.14 20.20
N LYS A 363 14.32 -44.49 18.97
CA LYS A 363 14.38 -45.87 18.47
C LYS A 363 15.80 -46.29 18.02
N TYR A 364 16.53 -45.39 17.37
CA TYR A 364 17.83 -45.65 16.76
C TYR A 364 18.89 -44.66 17.26
N HIS A 365 19.39 -44.90 18.48
CA HIS A 365 20.37 -44.02 19.12
C HIS A 365 21.63 -43.78 18.27
N SER A 366 22.10 -44.80 17.53
CA SER A 366 23.26 -44.70 16.63
C SER A 366 23.06 -43.72 15.46
N LYS A 367 21.80 -43.40 15.10
CA LYS A 367 21.48 -42.46 14.02
C LYS A 367 21.25 -41.02 14.52
N LYS A 368 21.28 -40.77 15.84
CA LYS A 368 21.00 -39.44 16.40
C LYS A 368 21.92 -38.35 15.87
N ILE A 369 23.22 -38.62 15.78
CA ILE A 369 24.20 -37.65 15.26
C ILE A 369 23.87 -37.30 13.80
N LEU A 370 23.67 -38.32 12.96
CA LEU A 370 23.31 -38.14 11.55
C LEU A 370 22.01 -37.36 11.37
N LEU A 371 20.94 -37.73 12.08
CA LEU A 371 19.64 -37.03 12.00
C LEU A 371 19.74 -35.58 12.47
N THR A 372 20.55 -35.33 13.51
CA THR A 372 20.79 -33.96 14.01
C THR A 372 21.60 -33.14 13.01
N ALA A 373 22.59 -33.75 12.35
CA ALA A 373 23.38 -33.10 11.30
C ALA A 373 22.51 -32.74 10.09
N ILE A 374 21.64 -33.66 9.63
CA ILE A 374 20.69 -33.41 8.53
C ILE A 374 19.74 -32.26 8.90
N LEU A 375 19.16 -32.31 10.10
CA LEU A 375 18.25 -31.24 10.57
C LEU A 375 18.96 -29.89 10.68
N SER A 376 20.19 -29.87 11.19
CA SER A 376 20.98 -28.64 11.33
C SER A 376 21.35 -28.05 9.97
N LEU A 377 21.70 -28.91 8.99
CA LEU A 377 21.95 -28.47 7.62
C LEU A 377 20.68 -27.90 6.99
N TRP A 378 19.53 -28.54 7.20
CA TRP A 378 18.26 -28.04 6.69
C TRP A 378 17.87 -26.68 7.30
N ILE A 379 18.07 -26.52 8.62
CA ILE A 379 17.91 -25.22 9.33
C ILE A 379 18.84 -24.16 8.74
N LEU A 380 20.10 -24.49 8.48
CA LEU A 380 21.06 -23.56 7.88
C LEU A 380 20.63 -23.13 6.47
N VAL A 381 20.26 -24.09 5.63
CA VAL A 381 19.77 -23.82 4.27
C VAL A 381 18.53 -22.93 4.30
N MET A 382 17.54 -23.23 5.15
CA MET A 382 16.34 -22.40 5.31
C MET A 382 16.70 -20.99 5.79
N SER A 383 17.63 -20.87 6.73
CA SER A 383 18.06 -19.55 7.25
C SER A 383 18.65 -18.67 6.14
N VAL A 384 19.53 -19.25 5.31
CA VAL A 384 20.13 -18.54 4.16
C VAL A 384 19.07 -18.19 3.11
N MET A 385 18.17 -19.13 2.80
CA MET A 385 17.08 -18.90 1.85
C MET A 385 16.14 -17.79 2.33
N THR A 386 15.79 -17.77 3.61
CA THR A 386 14.94 -16.74 4.23
C THR A 386 15.58 -15.37 4.22
N PHE A 387 16.88 -15.28 4.51
CA PHE A 387 17.61 -14.02 4.40
C PHE A 387 17.60 -13.49 2.97
N ASN A 388 17.95 -14.33 1.99
CA ASN A 388 17.95 -13.95 0.57
C ASN A 388 16.55 -13.60 0.07
N ARG A 389 15.53 -14.34 0.50
CA ARG A 389 14.14 -14.05 0.13
C ARG A 389 13.63 -12.76 0.75
N SER A 390 14.09 -12.39 1.95
CA SER A 390 13.75 -11.11 2.59
C SER A 390 14.28 -9.92 1.78
N LEU A 391 15.43 -10.06 1.11
CA LEU A 391 15.97 -9.02 0.23
C LEU A 391 15.10 -8.76 -1.01
N VAL A 392 14.31 -9.74 -1.47
CA VAL A 392 13.39 -9.55 -2.62
C VAL A 392 12.32 -8.50 -2.30
N TRP A 393 11.90 -8.43 -1.04
CA TRP A 393 10.87 -7.50 -0.56
C TRP A 393 11.44 -6.12 -0.18
N ASN A 394 12.69 -5.82 -0.53
CA ASN A 394 13.34 -4.55 -0.17
C ASN A 394 12.67 -3.33 -0.82
N ASP A 395 12.23 -3.45 -2.07
CA ASP A 395 11.46 -2.42 -2.75
C ASP A 395 10.62 -2.99 -3.90
N SER A 396 9.74 -2.15 -4.44
CA SER A 396 8.84 -2.53 -5.53
C SER A 396 9.58 -3.03 -6.78
N ILE A 397 10.69 -2.41 -7.19
CA ILE A 397 11.40 -2.81 -8.41
C ILE A 397 12.03 -4.19 -8.22
N THR A 398 12.69 -4.41 -7.08
CA THR A 398 13.31 -5.70 -6.73
C THR A 398 12.27 -6.81 -6.64
N LEU A 399 11.10 -6.53 -6.03
CA LEU A 399 9.97 -7.45 -5.95
C LEU A 399 9.50 -7.87 -7.34
N TRP A 400 9.22 -6.92 -8.22
CA TRP A 400 8.69 -7.22 -9.55
C TRP A 400 9.73 -7.80 -10.51
N ASN A 401 11.03 -7.50 -10.33
CA ASN A 401 12.09 -8.22 -11.03
C ASN A 401 12.00 -9.73 -10.75
N ASN A 402 11.90 -10.11 -9.48
CA ASN A 402 11.80 -11.52 -9.10
C ASN A 402 10.53 -12.21 -9.66
N VAL A 403 9.41 -11.47 -9.79
CA VAL A 403 8.18 -12.00 -10.38
C VAL A 403 8.33 -12.16 -11.90
N VAL A 404 8.87 -11.17 -12.59
CA VAL A 404 9.08 -11.20 -14.06
C VAL A 404 10.09 -12.28 -14.45
N ASP A 405 11.15 -12.50 -13.65
CA ASP A 405 12.13 -13.56 -13.90
C ASP A 405 11.49 -14.96 -13.85
N GLN A 406 10.45 -15.13 -13.02
CA GLN A 406 9.72 -16.40 -12.90
C GLN A 406 8.56 -16.52 -13.89
N TYR A 407 7.93 -15.40 -14.23
CA TYR A 407 6.78 -15.34 -15.12
C TYR A 407 6.96 -14.23 -16.17
N PRO A 408 7.79 -14.46 -17.20
CA PRO A 408 8.17 -13.42 -18.17
C PRO A 408 7.01 -12.91 -19.04
N GLU A 409 5.89 -13.62 -19.08
CA GLU A 409 4.69 -13.28 -19.84
C GLU A 409 3.61 -12.58 -18.99
N LEU A 410 3.88 -12.36 -17.70
CA LEU A 410 2.90 -11.75 -16.80
C LEU A 410 2.86 -10.23 -16.99
N SER A 411 2.00 -9.77 -17.91
CA SER A 411 1.79 -8.35 -18.22
C SER A 411 1.65 -7.45 -16.98
N TRP A 412 0.82 -7.88 -16.02
CA TRP A 412 0.55 -7.13 -14.79
C TRP A 412 1.80 -6.82 -13.97
N ALA A 413 2.79 -7.72 -13.94
CA ALA A 413 4.04 -7.51 -13.21
C ALA A 413 4.90 -6.42 -13.87
N TYR A 414 4.94 -6.35 -15.20
CA TYR A 414 5.58 -5.24 -15.91
C TYR A 414 4.86 -3.92 -15.65
N GLY A 415 3.52 -3.90 -15.67
CA GLY A 415 2.75 -2.70 -15.32
C GLY A 415 3.09 -2.17 -13.92
N LYS A 416 3.18 -3.06 -12.92
CA LYS A 416 3.57 -2.71 -11.55
C LYS A 416 5.03 -2.27 -11.42
N ARG A 417 5.96 -2.92 -12.13
CA ARG A 417 7.37 -2.51 -12.18
C ARG A 417 7.54 -1.15 -12.87
N GLY A 418 6.82 -0.92 -13.95
CA GLY A 418 6.81 0.35 -14.69
C GLY A 418 6.34 1.51 -13.81
N LEU A 419 5.28 1.30 -13.01
CA LEU A 419 4.83 2.28 -12.00
C LEU A 419 5.93 2.60 -10.98
N ALA A 420 6.63 1.58 -10.48
CA ALA A 420 7.73 1.77 -9.53
C ALA A 420 8.93 2.51 -10.14
N LYS A 421 9.30 2.18 -11.39
CA LYS A 421 10.35 2.90 -12.15
C LYS A 421 9.98 4.35 -12.40
N ALA A 422 8.74 4.62 -12.82
CA ALA A 422 8.23 5.98 -13.01
C ALA A 422 8.28 6.81 -11.72
N ALA A 423 7.95 6.22 -10.57
CA ALA A 423 8.04 6.86 -9.26
C ALA A 423 9.50 7.21 -8.88
N ARG A 424 10.48 6.43 -9.34
CA ARG A 424 11.92 6.72 -9.20
C ARG A 424 12.50 7.56 -10.35
N ASN A 425 11.65 8.18 -11.18
CA ASN A 425 12.02 9.00 -12.33
C ASN A 425 12.79 8.27 -13.45
N ASP A 426 12.76 6.93 -13.47
CA ASP A 426 13.24 6.12 -14.60
C ASP A 426 12.14 6.06 -15.67
N VAL A 427 12.00 7.18 -16.40
CA VAL A 427 10.98 7.36 -17.45
C VAL A 427 11.16 6.34 -18.57
N LYS A 428 12.40 6.09 -19.00
CA LYS A 428 12.70 5.17 -20.09
C LYS A 428 12.34 3.73 -19.71
N GLY A 429 12.80 3.25 -18.55
CA GLY A 429 12.52 1.90 -18.10
C GLY A 429 11.04 1.67 -17.78
N ALA A 430 10.30 2.71 -17.37
CA ALA A 430 8.85 2.64 -17.21
C ALA A 430 8.13 2.45 -18.55
N ILE A 431 8.50 3.22 -19.59
CA ILE A 431 7.92 3.09 -20.93
C ILE A 431 8.21 1.70 -21.53
N GLU A 432 9.43 1.19 -21.34
CA GLU A 432 9.81 -0.17 -21.76
C GLU A 432 8.93 -1.22 -21.09
N ASP A 433 8.74 -1.13 -19.77
CA ASP A 433 7.89 -2.06 -19.02
C ASP A 433 6.42 -1.97 -19.45
N TYR A 434 5.86 -0.78 -19.62
CA TYR A 434 4.48 -0.65 -20.12
C TYR A 434 4.32 -1.18 -21.55
N THR A 435 5.34 -1.02 -22.38
CA THR A 435 5.35 -1.59 -23.73
C THR A 435 5.37 -3.12 -23.71
N LEU A 436 6.12 -3.73 -22.78
CA LEU A 436 6.08 -5.17 -22.56
C LEU A 436 4.73 -5.62 -21.99
N ALA A 437 4.15 -4.89 -21.04
CA ALA A 437 2.81 -5.16 -20.53
C ALA A 437 1.77 -5.20 -21.67
N ILE A 438 1.76 -4.18 -22.54
CA ILE A 438 0.89 -4.12 -23.73
C ILE A 438 1.17 -5.27 -24.71
N LYS A 439 2.44 -5.68 -24.87
CA LYS A 439 2.79 -6.81 -25.74
C LYS A 439 2.18 -8.13 -25.24
N TYR A 440 2.21 -8.37 -23.93
CA TYR A 440 1.74 -9.62 -23.32
C TYR A 440 0.24 -9.61 -23.04
N ASP A 441 -0.37 -8.44 -22.83
CA ASP A 441 -1.82 -8.27 -22.70
C ASP A 441 -2.28 -7.01 -23.47
N PRO A 442 -2.58 -7.14 -24.77
CA PRO A 442 -2.96 -6.01 -25.62
C PRO A 442 -4.30 -5.36 -25.28
N ASP A 443 -5.11 -6.02 -24.44
CA ASP A 443 -6.45 -5.59 -24.03
C ASP A 443 -6.46 -4.98 -22.62
N ASP A 444 -5.31 -4.90 -21.93
CA ASP A 444 -5.21 -4.26 -20.62
C ASP A 444 -5.20 -2.71 -20.74
N PRO A 445 -6.28 -2.01 -20.31
CA PRO A 445 -6.33 -0.56 -20.39
C PRO A 445 -5.32 0.15 -19.46
N HIS A 446 -4.89 -0.50 -18.37
CA HIS A 446 -4.01 0.11 -17.39
C HIS A 446 -2.63 0.42 -17.98
N ALA A 447 -2.09 -0.48 -18.79
CA ALA A 447 -0.76 -0.32 -19.38
C ALA A 447 -0.71 0.86 -20.37
N TYR A 448 -1.72 0.99 -21.24
CA TYR A 448 -1.84 2.15 -22.14
C TYR A 448 -2.02 3.45 -21.36
N ASN A 449 -2.93 3.48 -20.38
CA ASN A 449 -3.16 4.67 -19.57
C ASN A 449 -1.90 5.15 -18.85
N ASN A 450 -1.17 4.23 -18.22
CA ASN A 450 0.04 4.58 -17.48
C ASN A 450 1.14 5.08 -18.42
N ARG A 451 1.33 4.46 -19.59
CA ARG A 451 2.29 4.92 -20.59
C ARG A 451 1.89 6.28 -21.17
N GLY A 452 0.61 6.48 -21.49
CA GLY A 452 0.05 7.75 -21.95
C GLY A 452 0.23 8.89 -20.93
N ASN A 453 0.01 8.61 -19.63
CA ASN A 453 0.26 9.57 -18.56
C ASN A 453 1.74 9.99 -18.50
N ILE A 454 2.67 9.05 -18.69
CA ILE A 454 4.11 9.35 -18.73
C ILE A 454 4.48 10.19 -19.96
N TYR A 455 3.93 9.87 -21.14
CA TYR A 455 4.14 10.69 -22.34
C TYR A 455 3.72 12.15 -22.10
N ALA A 456 2.53 12.37 -21.53
CA ALA A 456 2.05 13.72 -21.24
C ALA A 456 2.85 14.41 -20.13
N SER A 457 3.03 13.75 -18.99
CA SER A 457 3.51 14.41 -17.76
C SER A 457 5.02 14.46 -17.60
N ARG A 458 5.79 13.66 -18.35
CA ARG A 458 7.26 13.59 -18.26
C ARG A 458 7.95 13.96 -19.56
N LEU A 459 7.37 13.63 -20.72
CA LEU A 459 7.95 13.97 -22.02
C LEU A 459 7.27 15.17 -22.69
N GLY A 460 6.07 15.55 -22.26
CA GLY A 460 5.29 16.62 -22.90
C GLY A 460 4.74 16.22 -24.28
N ASP A 461 4.80 14.94 -24.64
CA ASP A 461 4.32 14.42 -25.92
C ASP A 461 2.82 14.14 -25.82
N LEU A 462 2.03 15.19 -26.09
CA LEU A 462 0.57 15.14 -26.00
C LEU A 462 -0.03 14.23 -27.08
N GLU A 463 0.62 14.06 -28.23
CA GLU A 463 0.14 13.22 -29.34
C GLU A 463 0.24 11.73 -28.99
N LEU A 464 1.42 11.28 -28.51
CA LEU A 464 1.57 9.90 -28.04
C LEU A 464 0.68 9.61 -26.81
N ALA A 465 0.53 10.58 -25.91
CA ALA A 465 -0.38 10.46 -24.79
C ALA A 465 -1.83 10.27 -25.24
N MET A 466 -2.32 11.09 -26.17
CA MET A 466 -3.67 10.95 -26.73
C MET A 466 -3.87 9.60 -27.40
N LYS A 467 -2.88 9.12 -28.17
CA LYS A 467 -2.93 7.81 -28.83
C LYS A 467 -3.14 6.68 -27.83
N ASP A 468 -2.31 6.63 -26.78
CA ASP A 468 -2.40 5.58 -25.76
C ASP A 468 -3.69 5.70 -24.94
N LEU A 469 -4.09 6.91 -24.54
CA LEU A 469 -5.30 7.11 -23.75
C LEU A 469 -6.57 6.78 -24.55
N ASN A 470 -6.59 7.07 -25.84
CA ASN A 470 -7.67 6.62 -26.73
C ASN A 470 -7.73 5.09 -26.81
N LYS A 471 -6.57 4.42 -26.91
CA LYS A 471 -6.54 2.95 -26.93
C LYS A 471 -6.97 2.35 -25.59
N ALA A 472 -6.58 2.95 -24.46
CA ALA A 472 -7.04 2.56 -23.13
C ALA A 472 -8.56 2.61 -23.00
N ILE A 473 -9.19 3.65 -23.56
CA ILE A 473 -10.65 3.81 -23.60
C ILE A 473 -11.30 2.83 -24.58
N GLU A 474 -10.66 2.54 -25.71
CA GLU A 474 -11.15 1.55 -26.68
C GLU A 474 -11.24 0.14 -26.05
N VAL A 475 -10.19 -0.30 -25.35
CA VAL A 475 -10.16 -1.63 -24.70
C VAL A 475 -10.91 -1.64 -23.37
N GLY A 476 -11.00 -0.48 -22.69
CA GLY A 476 -11.75 -0.29 -21.45
C GLY A 476 -12.74 0.88 -21.54
N PRO A 477 -13.94 0.70 -22.13
CA PRO A 477 -14.88 1.82 -22.38
C PRO A 477 -15.37 2.57 -21.13
N LYS A 478 -15.30 1.94 -19.94
CA LYS A 478 -15.65 2.53 -18.64
C LYS A 478 -14.42 2.77 -17.75
N PHE A 479 -13.21 2.77 -18.30
CA PHE A 479 -11.99 2.93 -17.53
C PHE A 479 -11.75 4.41 -17.21
N PHE A 480 -12.27 4.85 -16.05
CA PHE A 480 -12.39 6.27 -15.68
C PHE A 480 -11.04 6.99 -15.57
N GLU A 481 -9.95 6.30 -15.18
CA GLU A 481 -8.62 6.89 -15.10
C GLU A 481 -8.12 7.37 -16.46
N ALA A 482 -8.42 6.64 -17.53
CA ALA A 482 -8.03 7.04 -18.88
C ALA A 482 -8.81 8.27 -19.36
N TYR A 483 -10.11 8.36 -19.06
CA TYR A 483 -10.88 9.60 -19.32
C TYR A 483 -10.34 10.77 -18.50
N SER A 484 -10.03 10.56 -17.21
CA SER A 484 -9.47 11.60 -16.35
C SER A 484 -8.13 12.13 -16.85
N ASN A 485 -7.26 11.23 -17.32
CA ASN A 485 -5.95 11.58 -17.89
C ASN A 485 -6.09 12.20 -19.28
N ARG A 486 -7.00 11.70 -20.13
CA ARG A 486 -7.25 12.28 -21.46
C ARG A 486 -7.85 13.68 -21.36
N GLY A 487 -8.75 13.91 -20.40
CA GLY A 487 -9.29 15.24 -20.13
C GLY A 487 -8.21 16.25 -19.75
N LEU A 488 -7.21 15.83 -18.97
CA LEU A 488 -6.05 16.66 -18.65
C LEU A 488 -5.17 16.92 -19.89
N VAL A 489 -4.96 15.92 -20.75
CA VAL A 489 -4.20 16.11 -22.01
C VAL A 489 -4.93 17.07 -22.96
N ARG A 490 -6.24 16.91 -23.14
CA ARG A 490 -7.09 17.82 -23.92
C ARG A 490 -7.05 19.25 -23.37
N PHE A 491 -7.05 19.40 -22.05
CA PHE A 491 -6.85 20.70 -21.41
C PHE A 491 -5.52 21.35 -21.84
N TYR A 492 -4.41 20.62 -21.85
CA TYR A 492 -3.12 21.14 -22.33
C TYR A 492 -3.10 21.41 -23.85
N GLN A 493 -3.94 20.71 -24.63
CA GLN A 493 -4.18 21.00 -26.05
C GLN A 493 -5.18 22.15 -26.26
N ASN A 494 -5.64 22.82 -25.19
CA ASN A 494 -6.64 23.89 -25.22
C ASN A 494 -8.04 23.47 -25.71
N ASP A 495 -8.33 22.16 -25.75
CA ASP A 495 -9.68 21.61 -25.98
C ASP A 495 -10.45 21.54 -24.65
N LEU A 496 -10.90 22.71 -24.18
CA LEU A 496 -11.64 22.81 -22.91
C LEU A 496 -12.97 22.05 -22.94
N LYS A 497 -13.61 21.96 -24.11
CA LYS A 497 -14.91 21.27 -24.26
C LYS A 497 -14.72 19.76 -24.12
N GLY A 498 -13.81 19.17 -24.89
CA GLY A 498 -13.52 17.74 -24.81
C GLY A 498 -12.91 17.34 -23.47
N ALA A 499 -12.17 18.23 -22.81
CA ALA A 499 -11.69 18.02 -21.45
C ALA A 499 -12.86 17.89 -20.44
N MET A 500 -13.85 18.79 -20.51
CA MET A 500 -15.04 18.74 -19.65
C MET A 500 -15.87 17.48 -19.89
N GLU A 501 -16.05 17.06 -21.14
CA GLU A 501 -16.78 15.84 -21.50
C GLU A 501 -16.16 14.59 -20.85
N ASP A 502 -14.83 14.42 -21.00
CA ASP A 502 -14.11 13.29 -20.42
C ASP A 502 -14.15 13.29 -18.88
N LEU A 503 -13.95 14.46 -18.26
CA LEU A 503 -13.90 14.56 -16.80
C LEU A 503 -15.27 14.38 -16.15
N ASN A 504 -16.34 14.83 -16.80
CA ASN A 504 -17.70 14.55 -16.35
C ASN A 504 -18.01 13.05 -16.41
N PHE A 505 -17.63 12.39 -17.51
CA PHE A 505 -17.81 10.95 -17.63
C PHE A 505 -16.99 10.17 -16.59
N ALA A 506 -15.73 10.56 -16.34
CA ALA A 506 -14.92 9.93 -15.31
C ALA A 506 -15.55 10.02 -13.91
N ILE A 507 -16.11 11.19 -13.56
CA ILE A 507 -16.81 11.43 -12.29
C ILE A 507 -18.12 10.64 -12.22
N GLU A 508 -18.87 10.54 -13.32
CA GLU A 508 -20.10 9.74 -13.39
C GLU A 508 -19.82 8.26 -13.12
N VAL A 509 -18.76 7.71 -13.73
CA VAL A 509 -18.37 6.31 -13.56
C VAL A 509 -17.78 6.04 -12.17
N MET A 510 -16.90 6.92 -11.67
CA MET A 510 -16.25 6.76 -10.38
C MET A 510 -16.22 8.08 -9.59
N PRO A 511 -17.30 8.43 -8.87
CA PRO A 511 -17.40 9.72 -8.17
C PRO A 511 -16.42 9.85 -6.99
N THR A 512 -15.86 8.75 -6.50
CA THR A 512 -14.87 8.75 -5.41
C THR A 512 -13.43 8.97 -5.88
N TYR A 513 -13.19 9.09 -7.19
CA TYR A 513 -11.83 9.33 -7.71
C TYR A 513 -11.47 10.82 -7.67
N ALA A 514 -10.80 11.23 -6.60
CA ALA A 514 -10.46 12.63 -6.29
C ALA A 514 -9.71 13.36 -7.43
N VAL A 515 -8.91 12.65 -8.23
CA VAL A 515 -8.11 13.25 -9.32
C VAL A 515 -9.00 13.80 -10.44
N SER A 516 -10.15 13.17 -10.74
CA SER A 516 -11.07 13.69 -11.77
C SER A 516 -11.73 15.00 -11.35
N TRP A 517 -12.12 15.12 -10.08
CA TRP A 517 -12.60 16.37 -9.52
C TRP A 517 -11.53 17.46 -9.58
N PHE A 518 -10.31 17.14 -9.17
CA PHE A 518 -9.19 18.08 -9.26
C PHE A 518 -8.94 18.55 -10.70
N ASN A 519 -8.89 17.63 -11.66
CA ASN A 519 -8.66 17.96 -13.07
C ASN A 519 -9.82 18.81 -13.64
N ARG A 520 -11.07 18.57 -13.24
CA ARG A 520 -12.22 19.39 -13.68
C ARG A 520 -12.20 20.78 -13.06
N GLY A 521 -11.82 20.89 -11.79
CA GLY A 521 -11.57 22.17 -11.14
C GLY A 521 -10.51 23.00 -11.87
N HIS A 522 -9.46 22.34 -12.40
CA HIS A 522 -8.46 22.99 -13.26
C HIS A 522 -9.06 23.58 -14.53
N VAL A 523 -9.91 22.83 -15.23
CA VAL A 523 -10.59 23.31 -16.46
C VAL A 523 -11.54 24.47 -16.14
N PHE A 524 -12.27 24.42 -15.02
CA PHE A 524 -13.11 25.52 -14.57
C PHE A 524 -12.30 26.78 -14.24
N SER A 525 -11.18 26.63 -13.53
CA SER A 525 -10.29 27.74 -13.17
C SER A 525 -9.73 28.44 -14.41
N ALA A 526 -9.28 27.67 -15.40
CA ALA A 526 -8.81 28.21 -16.68
C ALA A 526 -9.93 28.91 -17.49
N SER A 527 -11.18 28.47 -17.30
CA SER A 527 -12.36 29.11 -17.90
C SER A 527 -12.87 30.33 -17.12
N GLY A 528 -12.16 30.77 -16.06
CA GLY A 528 -12.56 31.88 -15.18
C GLY A 528 -13.72 31.56 -14.23
N LYS A 529 -14.18 30.31 -14.18
CA LYS A 529 -15.30 29.85 -13.33
C LYS A 529 -14.79 29.42 -11.95
N PHE A 530 -14.21 30.36 -11.20
CA PHE A 530 -13.49 30.07 -9.97
C PHE A 530 -14.36 29.46 -8.85
N ASP A 531 -15.63 29.84 -8.74
CA ASP A 531 -16.53 29.25 -7.72
C ASP A 531 -16.78 27.75 -7.95
N LEU A 532 -16.97 27.36 -9.22
CA LEU A 532 -17.09 25.94 -9.58
C LEU A 532 -15.78 25.19 -9.36
N ALA A 533 -14.65 25.82 -9.68
CA ALA A 533 -13.33 25.25 -9.41
C ALA A 533 -13.11 24.99 -7.91
N ILE A 534 -13.47 25.95 -7.05
CA ILE A 534 -13.40 25.80 -5.59
C ILE A 534 -14.27 24.64 -5.11
N SER A 535 -15.49 24.50 -5.65
CA SER A 535 -16.37 23.37 -5.32
C SER A 535 -15.72 22.03 -5.64
N ASP A 536 -15.19 21.87 -6.85
CA ASP A 536 -14.52 20.64 -7.28
C ASP A 536 -13.23 20.36 -6.48
N TYR A 537 -12.46 21.40 -6.14
CA TYR A 537 -11.30 21.27 -5.28
C TYR A 537 -11.65 20.87 -3.85
N ASN A 538 -12.79 21.33 -3.32
CA ASN A 538 -13.29 20.90 -2.02
C ASN A 538 -13.64 19.41 -2.03
N GLU A 539 -14.34 18.93 -3.06
CA GLU A 539 -14.64 17.50 -3.19
C GLU A 539 -13.38 16.66 -3.36
N ALA A 540 -12.42 17.11 -4.17
CA ALA A 540 -11.14 16.42 -4.32
C ALA A 540 -10.40 16.29 -2.97
N LEU A 541 -10.41 17.33 -2.14
CA LEU A 541 -9.77 17.31 -0.81
C LEU A 541 -10.60 16.58 0.25
N ASN A 542 -11.92 16.51 0.11
CA ASN A 542 -12.78 15.69 0.96
C ASN A 542 -12.50 14.20 0.73
N LEU A 543 -12.39 13.80 -0.55
CA LEU A 543 -12.05 12.44 -0.96
C LEU A 543 -10.59 12.08 -0.66
N ASN A 544 -9.66 13.01 -0.89
CA ASN A 544 -8.24 12.82 -0.63
C ASN A 544 -7.56 14.12 -0.12
N PRO A 545 -7.48 14.31 1.21
CA PRO A 545 -6.85 15.49 1.81
C PRO A 545 -5.35 15.64 1.52
N ARG A 546 -4.71 14.64 0.92
CA ARG A 546 -3.26 14.62 0.61
C ARG A 546 -2.92 14.96 -0.82
N LEU A 547 -3.91 15.27 -1.67
CA LEU A 547 -3.62 15.84 -2.99
C LEU A 547 -3.09 17.27 -2.82
N LYS A 548 -1.81 17.38 -2.47
CA LYS A 548 -1.15 18.63 -2.06
C LYS A 548 -1.27 19.71 -3.13
N GLN A 549 -1.21 19.33 -4.41
CA GLN A 549 -1.41 20.26 -5.50
C GLN A 549 -2.78 20.96 -5.45
N VAL A 550 -3.82 20.32 -4.91
CA VAL A 550 -5.17 20.92 -4.84
C VAL A 550 -5.17 22.16 -3.94
N TYR A 551 -4.41 22.18 -2.83
CA TYR A 551 -4.31 23.37 -1.97
C TYR A 551 -3.75 24.56 -2.73
N LEU A 552 -2.70 24.36 -3.55
CA LEU A 552 -2.13 25.43 -4.36
C LEU A 552 -3.19 26.04 -5.29
N TYR A 553 -3.89 25.21 -6.07
CA TYR A 553 -4.82 25.71 -7.08
C TYR A 553 -6.14 26.21 -6.47
N ARG A 554 -6.59 25.65 -5.35
CA ARG A 554 -7.73 26.19 -4.58
C ARG A 554 -7.38 27.52 -3.93
N GLY A 555 -6.16 27.67 -3.42
CA GLY A 555 -5.65 28.95 -2.92
C GLY A 555 -5.61 30.04 -3.99
N ILE A 556 -5.17 29.69 -5.20
CA ILE A 556 -5.21 30.58 -6.37
C ILE A 556 -6.65 30.98 -6.69
N ALA A 557 -7.59 30.02 -6.74
CA ALA A 557 -8.99 30.30 -7.02
C ALA A 557 -9.65 31.18 -5.93
N TYR A 558 -9.30 30.97 -4.65
CA TYR A 558 -9.74 31.84 -3.56
C TYR A 558 -9.23 33.27 -3.70
N ASN A 559 -8.00 33.48 -4.15
CA ASN A 559 -7.49 34.84 -4.42
C ASN A 559 -8.28 35.53 -5.52
N LYS A 560 -8.62 34.81 -6.60
CA LYS A 560 -9.40 35.36 -7.72
C LYS A 560 -10.85 35.68 -7.36
N THR A 561 -11.40 35.03 -6.33
CA THR A 561 -12.74 35.33 -5.77
C THR A 561 -12.69 36.33 -4.59
N GLY A 562 -11.50 36.82 -4.22
CA GLY A 562 -11.31 37.76 -3.11
C GLY A 562 -11.37 37.12 -1.71
N ASN A 563 -11.45 35.80 -1.61
CA ASN A 563 -11.44 35.07 -0.34
C ASN A 563 -10.02 34.86 0.20
N PHE A 564 -9.30 35.97 0.39
CA PHE A 564 -7.87 35.97 0.71
C PHE A 564 -7.50 35.21 1.98
N ARG A 565 -8.38 35.14 2.99
CA ARG A 565 -8.10 34.38 4.23
C ARG A 565 -8.02 32.87 3.96
N LYS A 566 -8.99 32.31 3.25
CA LYS A 566 -8.95 30.88 2.87
C LYS A 566 -7.81 30.59 1.89
N GLY A 567 -7.56 31.52 0.97
CA GLY A 567 -6.41 31.44 0.05
C GLY A 567 -5.08 31.36 0.79
N LEU A 568 -4.90 32.20 1.82
CA LEU A 568 -3.71 32.21 2.67
C LEU A 568 -3.50 30.87 3.39
N ASP A 569 -4.56 30.29 3.96
CA ASP A 569 -4.48 29.00 4.67
C ASP A 569 -4.01 27.87 3.74
N ASP A 570 -4.57 27.78 2.54
CA ASP A 570 -4.20 26.75 1.56
C ASP A 570 -2.78 26.94 0.99
N LEU A 571 -2.39 28.19 0.74
CA LEU A 571 -1.02 28.51 0.28
C LEU A 571 0.03 28.26 1.37
N ASN A 572 -0.32 28.47 2.65
CA ASN A 572 0.53 28.09 3.77
C ASN A 572 0.77 26.58 3.81
N LYS A 573 -0.28 25.76 3.70
CA LYS A 573 -0.15 24.30 3.61
C LYS A 573 0.75 23.86 2.46
N THR A 574 0.67 24.55 1.32
CA THR A 574 1.53 24.27 0.17
C THR A 574 3.01 24.57 0.48
N LEU A 575 3.27 25.66 1.20
CA LEU A 575 4.63 26.13 1.53
C LEU A 575 5.24 25.43 2.76
N GLU A 576 4.44 24.85 3.64
CA GLU A 576 4.91 23.93 4.69
C GLU A 576 5.60 22.71 4.08
N GLU A 577 5.05 22.22 2.96
CA GLU A 577 5.56 21.04 2.24
C GLU A 577 6.70 21.37 1.28
N ASN A 578 6.58 22.46 0.52
CA ASN A 578 7.63 22.94 -0.35
C ASN A 578 7.86 24.44 -0.14
N PRO A 579 8.74 24.83 0.80
CA PRO A 579 9.02 26.22 1.12
C PRO A 579 9.58 27.04 -0.06
N LYS A 580 10.09 26.38 -1.11
CA LYS A 580 10.68 27.00 -2.30
C LYS A 580 9.73 27.01 -3.50
N ASN A 581 8.45 26.67 -3.31
CA ASN A 581 7.47 26.71 -4.40
C ASN A 581 7.21 28.17 -4.82
N ILE A 582 7.80 28.59 -5.95
CA ILE A 582 7.71 29.94 -6.49
C ILE A 582 6.25 30.34 -6.73
N LEU A 583 5.45 29.46 -7.34
CA LEU A 583 4.06 29.76 -7.67
C LEU A 583 3.23 30.00 -6.40
N ALA A 584 3.44 29.20 -5.35
CA ALA A 584 2.77 29.38 -4.07
C ALA A 584 3.20 30.67 -3.36
N LEU A 585 4.51 30.99 -3.35
CA LEU A 585 5.03 32.24 -2.78
C LEU A 585 4.46 33.47 -3.50
N GLN A 586 4.43 33.46 -4.83
CA GLN A 586 3.87 34.56 -5.62
C GLN A 586 2.39 34.78 -5.33
N ASN A 587 1.60 33.71 -5.29
CA ASN A 587 0.18 33.82 -4.98
C ASN A 587 -0.05 34.21 -3.52
N ARG A 588 0.81 33.79 -2.58
CA ARG A 588 0.70 34.23 -1.19
C ARG A 588 1.07 35.70 -1.01
N ALA A 589 2.04 36.19 -1.78
CA ALA A 589 2.33 37.62 -1.87
C ALA A 589 1.14 38.42 -2.43
N GLU A 590 0.49 37.95 -3.49
CA GLU A 590 -0.76 38.54 -4.03
C GLU A 590 -1.88 38.54 -2.96
N THR A 591 -1.98 37.47 -2.18
CA THR A 591 -2.91 37.34 -1.05
C THR A 591 -2.64 38.39 0.03
N PHE A 592 -1.38 38.55 0.43
CA PHE A 592 -0.97 39.55 1.43
C PHE A 592 -1.20 40.98 0.93
N ALA A 593 -0.95 41.26 -0.35
CA ALA A 593 -1.29 42.55 -0.95
C ALA A 593 -2.80 42.83 -0.88
N GLY A 594 -3.65 41.83 -1.20
CA GLY A 594 -5.11 41.93 -1.06
C GLY A 594 -5.57 42.14 0.39
N LEU A 595 -4.87 41.56 1.37
CA LEU A 595 -5.07 41.78 2.80
C LEU A 595 -4.43 43.06 3.33
N LYS A 596 -3.74 43.84 2.48
CA LYS A 596 -2.96 45.04 2.82
C LYS A 596 -1.77 44.80 3.76
N ASP A 597 -1.32 43.55 3.91
CA ASP A 597 -0.08 43.21 4.63
C ASP A 597 1.12 43.32 3.68
N LEU A 598 1.50 44.56 3.38
CA LEU A 598 2.55 44.84 2.39
C LEU A 598 3.93 44.34 2.84
N ASN A 599 4.17 44.18 4.15
CA ASN A 599 5.46 43.69 4.66
C ASN A 599 5.65 42.21 4.31
N ARG A 600 4.66 41.36 4.64
CA ARG A 600 4.75 39.93 4.31
C ARG A 600 4.70 39.68 2.80
N CYS A 601 4.01 40.52 2.06
CA CYS A 601 4.05 40.52 0.60
C CYS A 601 5.50 40.68 0.08
N ILE A 602 6.22 41.70 0.55
CA ILE A 602 7.62 41.95 0.16
C ILE A 602 8.53 40.78 0.61
N GLU A 603 8.32 40.22 1.80
CA GLU A 603 9.10 39.07 2.28
C GLU A 603 8.98 37.85 1.37
N ASP A 604 7.78 37.51 0.90
CA ASP A 604 7.59 36.39 -0.01
C ASP A 604 8.14 36.68 -1.41
N LEU A 605 8.01 37.91 -1.92
CA LEU A 605 8.63 38.31 -3.18
C LEU A 605 10.17 38.29 -3.09
N ASN A 606 10.74 38.68 -1.96
CA ASN A 606 12.18 38.54 -1.69
C ASN A 606 12.61 37.07 -1.72
N LYS A 607 11.83 36.17 -1.11
CA LYS A 607 12.10 34.73 -1.18
C LYS A 607 12.07 34.22 -2.61
N VAL A 608 11.07 34.60 -3.41
CA VAL A 608 11.01 34.24 -4.84
C VAL A 608 12.27 34.70 -5.56
N LEU A 609 12.67 35.95 -5.38
CA LEU A 609 13.84 36.53 -6.05
C LEU A 609 15.18 35.96 -5.55
N SER A 610 15.22 35.38 -4.35
CA SER A 610 16.37 34.61 -3.88
C SER A 610 16.49 33.23 -4.54
N ILE A 611 15.36 32.66 -4.97
CA ILE A 611 15.27 31.34 -5.63
C ILE A 611 15.46 31.51 -7.15
N ASP A 612 14.78 32.49 -7.74
CA ASP A 612 14.82 32.86 -9.15
C ASP A 612 15.12 34.37 -9.29
N PRO A 613 16.41 34.74 -9.37
CA PRO A 613 16.84 36.14 -9.49
C PRO A 613 16.44 36.83 -10.80
N ARG A 614 15.88 36.10 -11.77
CA ARG A 614 15.41 36.63 -13.06
C ARG A 614 13.89 36.69 -13.15
N ASN A 615 13.18 36.50 -12.04
CA ASN A 615 11.72 36.48 -12.03
C ASN A 615 11.12 37.88 -12.27
N VAL A 616 10.79 38.18 -13.52
CA VAL A 616 10.26 39.49 -13.96
C VAL A 616 8.99 39.87 -13.20
N LYS A 617 8.05 38.94 -13.06
CA LYS A 617 6.78 39.17 -12.36
C LYS A 617 7.03 39.62 -10.91
N SER A 618 7.94 38.95 -10.20
CA SER A 618 8.18 39.25 -8.79
C SER A 618 8.87 40.58 -8.57
N TYR A 619 9.78 41.00 -9.46
CA TYR A 619 10.31 42.38 -9.42
C TYR A 619 9.21 43.41 -9.68
N PHE A 620 8.36 43.18 -10.67
CA PHE A 620 7.27 44.09 -10.99
C PHE A 620 6.28 44.23 -9.82
N ASP A 621 5.82 43.10 -9.27
CA ASP A 621 4.91 43.07 -8.12
C ASP A 621 5.55 43.72 -6.87
N ARG A 622 6.85 43.49 -6.62
CA ARG A 622 7.56 44.08 -5.49
C ARG A 622 7.76 45.59 -5.68
N GLY A 623 8.07 46.03 -6.89
CA GLY A 623 8.14 47.44 -7.26
C GLY A 623 6.83 48.17 -6.99
N ASN A 624 5.69 47.60 -7.39
CA ASN A 624 4.36 48.14 -7.14
C ASN A 624 4.08 48.29 -5.63
N VAL A 625 4.38 47.25 -4.86
CA VAL A 625 4.14 47.24 -3.41
C VAL A 625 5.08 48.21 -2.68
N LEU A 626 6.34 48.32 -3.09
CA LEU A 626 7.30 49.28 -2.55
C LEU A 626 6.88 50.73 -2.84
N TYR A 627 6.39 50.98 -4.05
CA TYR A 627 5.84 52.27 -4.45
C TYR A 627 4.63 52.66 -3.58
N TRP A 628 3.66 51.75 -3.38
CA TRP A 628 2.51 51.99 -2.50
C TRP A 628 2.89 52.22 -1.02
N LYS A 629 4.00 51.61 -0.57
CA LYS A 629 4.56 51.83 0.76
C LYS A 629 5.35 53.15 0.89
N GLY A 630 5.57 53.87 -0.22
CA GLY A 630 6.35 55.12 -0.27
C GLY A 630 7.87 54.91 -0.38
N ALA A 631 8.35 53.67 -0.54
CA ALA A 631 9.75 53.35 -0.73
C ALA A 631 10.17 53.52 -2.21
N ILE A 632 9.92 54.70 -2.78
CA ILE A 632 10.02 54.99 -4.21
C ILE A 632 11.41 54.67 -4.81
N PRO A 633 12.55 54.98 -4.15
CA PRO A 633 13.87 54.62 -4.69
C PRO A 633 14.08 53.10 -4.86
N ALA A 634 13.53 52.29 -3.95
CA ALA A 634 13.60 50.84 -4.05
C ALA A 634 12.67 50.33 -5.16
N ALA A 635 11.50 50.94 -5.34
CA ALA A 635 10.59 50.63 -6.44
C ALA A 635 11.22 50.90 -7.82
N ILE A 636 11.91 52.06 -7.98
CA ILE A 636 12.66 52.40 -9.20
C ILE A 636 13.67 51.31 -9.54
N LYS A 637 14.43 50.83 -8.54
CA LYS A 637 15.43 49.77 -8.74
C LYS A 637 14.79 48.48 -9.29
N ASP A 638 13.62 48.10 -8.76
CA ASP A 638 12.90 46.91 -9.19
C ASP A 638 12.32 47.08 -10.59
N TYR A 639 11.70 48.23 -10.91
CA TYR A 639 11.20 48.51 -12.25
C TYR A 639 12.33 48.55 -13.30
N LEU A 640 13.47 49.16 -12.97
CA LEU A 640 14.65 49.11 -13.83
C LEU A 640 15.07 47.67 -14.10
N LYS A 641 15.06 46.81 -13.08
CA LYS A 641 15.39 45.40 -13.26
C LYS A 641 14.38 44.67 -14.14
N VAL A 642 13.09 45.01 -14.06
CA VAL A 642 12.06 44.51 -14.97
C VAL A 642 12.36 44.93 -16.41
N THR A 643 12.69 46.19 -16.65
CA THR A 643 13.02 46.69 -17.99
C THR A 643 14.32 46.12 -18.56
N GLU A 644 15.29 45.78 -17.70
CA GLU A 644 16.52 45.08 -18.10
C GLU A 644 16.23 43.63 -18.52
N LEU A 645 15.38 42.93 -17.77
CA LEU A 645 15.04 41.52 -18.01
C LEU A 645 13.98 41.33 -19.10
N ASN A 646 13.08 42.29 -19.26
CA ASN A 646 12.03 42.31 -20.27
C ASN A 646 11.79 43.76 -20.76
N PRO A 647 12.58 44.23 -21.75
CA PRO A 647 12.48 45.59 -22.29
C PRO A 647 11.13 45.93 -22.95
N GLU A 648 10.34 44.91 -23.33
CA GLU A 648 9.04 45.08 -23.98
C GLU A 648 7.89 45.27 -22.96
N ASN A 649 8.16 45.20 -21.66
CA ASN A 649 7.14 45.39 -20.63
C ASN A 649 6.75 46.87 -20.49
N SER A 650 5.70 47.27 -21.21
CA SER A 650 5.22 48.66 -21.27
C SER A 650 4.69 49.17 -19.93
N ASP A 651 4.06 48.31 -19.12
CA ASP A 651 3.58 48.66 -17.77
C ASP A 651 4.74 48.99 -16.81
N ALA A 652 5.87 48.28 -16.95
CA ALA A 652 7.06 48.56 -16.14
C ALA A 652 7.68 49.91 -16.48
N TRP A 653 7.76 50.26 -17.77
CA TRP A 653 8.21 51.59 -18.20
C TRP A 653 7.26 52.70 -17.73
N TYR A 654 5.95 52.45 -17.76
CA TYR A 654 4.96 53.38 -17.24
C TYR A 654 5.12 53.60 -15.73
N ASN A 655 5.20 52.52 -14.94
CA ASN A 655 5.35 52.62 -13.49
C ASN A 655 6.70 53.24 -13.07
N LEU A 656 7.76 52.99 -13.86
CA LEU A 656 9.05 53.65 -13.70
C LEU A 656 8.96 55.16 -13.96
N ALA A 657 8.24 55.58 -15.00
CA ALA A 657 8.01 57.00 -15.27
C ALA A 657 7.24 57.69 -14.13
N VAL A 658 6.20 57.06 -13.61
CA VAL A 658 5.46 57.57 -12.45
C VAL A 658 6.41 57.74 -11.25
N ALA A 659 7.22 56.73 -10.95
CA ALA A 659 8.17 56.78 -9.84
C ALA A 659 9.24 57.88 -10.02
N TYR A 660 9.74 58.13 -11.24
CA TYR A 660 10.68 59.23 -11.51
C TYR A 660 10.03 60.60 -11.39
N LYS A 661 8.78 60.75 -11.84
CA LYS A 661 8.02 61.98 -11.65
C LYS A 661 7.90 62.32 -10.17
N ASP A 662 7.55 61.33 -9.34
CA ASP A 662 7.33 61.54 -7.90
C ASP A 662 8.62 61.83 -7.12
N THR A 663 9.78 61.45 -7.67
CA THR A 663 11.10 61.85 -7.15
C THR A 663 11.61 63.16 -7.74
N GLY A 664 10.85 63.81 -8.63
CA GLY A 664 11.21 65.10 -9.25
C GLY A 664 12.15 64.99 -10.45
N ASN A 665 12.51 63.78 -10.91
CA ASN A 665 13.36 63.58 -12.08
C ASN A 665 12.53 63.61 -13.37
N LYS A 666 12.21 64.82 -13.83
CA LYS A 666 11.31 65.05 -14.98
C LYS A 666 11.87 64.53 -16.31
N GLU A 667 13.18 64.57 -16.50
CA GLU A 667 13.83 64.15 -17.75
C GLU A 667 13.69 62.63 -17.95
N GLU A 668 14.05 61.84 -16.94
CA GLU A 668 13.91 60.39 -16.99
C GLU A 668 12.44 59.95 -17.00
N ALA A 669 11.55 60.68 -16.33
CA ALA A 669 10.12 60.44 -16.42
C ALA A 669 9.60 60.59 -17.86
N CYS A 670 9.95 61.69 -18.55
CA CYS A 670 9.56 61.90 -19.95
C CYS A 670 10.14 60.84 -20.90
N ARG A 671 11.40 60.46 -20.69
CA ARG A 671 12.04 59.39 -21.46
C ARG A 671 11.30 58.06 -21.29
N CYS A 672 10.99 57.67 -20.06
CA CYS A 672 10.29 56.42 -19.77
C CYS A 672 8.86 56.42 -20.33
N ILE A 673 8.15 57.55 -20.32
CA ILE A 673 6.81 57.67 -20.96
C ILE A 673 6.89 57.41 -22.46
N LYS A 674 7.85 58.03 -23.15
CA LYS A 674 8.01 57.83 -24.60
C LYS A 674 8.26 56.37 -24.94
N ILE A 675 9.12 55.71 -24.17
CA ILE A 675 9.38 54.27 -24.33
C ILE A 675 8.11 53.46 -24.02
N ALA A 676 7.39 53.77 -22.94
CA ALA A 676 6.14 53.08 -22.61
C ALA A 676 5.09 53.22 -23.74
N GLU A 677 4.93 54.40 -24.35
CA GLU A 677 4.06 54.63 -25.51
C GLU A 677 4.50 53.81 -26.74
N GLU A 678 5.81 53.83 -27.06
CA GLU A 678 6.38 53.01 -28.14
C GLU A 678 6.14 51.51 -27.92
N LYS A 679 6.13 51.06 -26.66
CA LYS A 679 5.83 49.68 -26.26
C LYS A 679 4.33 49.40 -26.06
N GLY A 680 3.45 50.36 -26.36
CA GLY A 680 2.00 50.17 -26.39
C GLY A 680 1.26 50.37 -25.06
N ALA A 681 1.88 51.02 -24.05
CA ALA A 681 1.17 51.41 -22.83
C ALA A 681 0.14 52.51 -23.12
N LYS A 682 -1.05 52.42 -22.48
CA LYS A 682 -2.03 53.50 -22.50
C LYS A 682 -1.67 54.55 -21.45
N ILE A 683 -1.17 55.70 -21.88
CA ILE A 683 -0.74 56.76 -20.96
C ILE A 683 -1.91 57.62 -20.53
N ASN A 684 -2.10 57.77 -19.23
CA ASN A 684 -2.99 58.80 -18.69
C ASN A 684 -2.22 60.13 -18.58
N ARG A 685 -2.38 61.00 -19.59
CA ARG A 685 -1.66 62.29 -19.67
C ARG A 685 -2.07 63.29 -18.58
N GLU A 686 -3.23 63.13 -17.95
CA GLU A 686 -3.65 63.95 -16.80
C GLU A 686 -2.79 63.68 -15.57
N VAL A 687 -2.34 62.43 -15.39
CA VAL A 687 -1.52 62.02 -14.25
C VAL A 687 -0.14 62.65 -14.33
N PHE A 688 0.42 62.92 -15.51
CA PHE A 688 1.80 63.37 -15.62
C PHE A 688 1.97 64.89 -15.60
N ASN A 689 1.02 65.68 -16.12
CA ASN A 689 1.10 67.15 -16.21
C ASN A 689 2.52 67.68 -16.56
N LEU A 690 3.22 66.94 -17.42
CA LEU A 690 4.58 67.17 -17.87
C LEU A 690 4.52 67.46 -19.37
N LYS A 691 5.01 68.62 -19.80
CA LYS A 691 5.30 68.88 -21.21
C LYS A 691 6.62 68.20 -21.52
N CYS A 692 6.55 66.98 -22.03
CA CYS A 692 7.69 66.28 -22.61
C CYS A 692 7.79 66.76 -24.06
N GLU A 693 8.67 67.73 -24.33
CA GLU A 693 8.97 68.20 -25.70
C GLU A 693 9.79 67.18 -26.49
#